data_AF-A0A834XQZ9-F1
#
_entry.id   AF-A0A834XQZ9-F1
#
_cell.length_a   1.000
_cell.length_b   1.000
_cell.length_c   1.000
_cell.angle_alpha   90.00
_cell.angle_beta   90.00
_cell.angle_gamma   90.00
#
_symmetry.space_group_name_H-M   'P 1'
#
loop_
_entity.id
_entity.type
_entity.pdbx_description
1 polymer ?
#
loop_
_entity_poly.entity_id
_entity_poly.type
_entity_poly.pdbx_seq_one_letter_code
_entity_poly.pdbx_strand_id
1 'polypeptide(L)'
;MPRPINQVKTRKFPGNKSAERAYCGIQGDLTYYVNDKRIVNWPVSYIPGLNLNNKPPIKQWDIDNIMNTYEKFPYFCDYPKPLLPPTKLPRTVFHDGDPATDIITSKKCILEEAEKVSAHYAKQEKDFTTKSQNILTNNNNADDDNIPKFIADIASVLEMDSDQFFKGQHYNYYYTGGSLNSINLNNDNKILLFQFGNDLVASPLKNNNNSLWKLNLKNSTKSSINDGGIIFEIRHKIDSTSCRILSRLKNQSCIYTMIEKNNKIKLYQVTSTKKTSVPLISADLDPFNINKSCIINMNGKLRIWDIVKNKLKTYLTSEIENDNDNESENENENNVIGDNWRLVRYHNKQQNILTLTDRCCLKYIDLRSHCQKPVLTMCPNNYTEVCDDVISFELPSVKNDNIHYIATYHNLMMMDSRNNKFSVQQKWTHQMESAPLFGNTRILNNHEVITLSSQKIGDSVLIINTWENNDYSHGYSLPYSPLNILDTLRESHHHGKCLDPLLKKRLELTTAGTQLINDDSQNLYYLVQNSVGDVFYQCITHKNKLEKESFINCQAYYALEMWEKQMLSNRQGIVPLVLSDQVDMKNLYDNFTNKTLIYKNNSSNNNKNPTPLWKQKISKLEKYTDLLGELLLDVWNVKDNKNDNENIDPHEKNAIDKKVMDWIDCTNNINEQQDIIVKEVDDDFIMEPINSQELVSVSQQPPRDQQAQCRNDNDDDNNIFYSDQLIDYQVKIKKNTTKKPQKKKKKNLTDGFC
;
A
#
# COMPACT_ATOMS: atom_id res chain seq x y z
N MET A 1 -32.26 29.69 -8.07
CA MET A 1 -32.23 29.42 -9.52
C MET A 1 -31.46 30.52 -10.27
N PRO A 2 -30.20 30.28 -10.67
CA PRO A 2 -29.55 31.04 -11.73
C PRO A 2 -29.70 30.30 -13.08
N ARG A 3 -29.85 31.09 -14.14
CA ARG A 3 -30.05 30.65 -15.53
C ARG A 3 -28.88 29.78 -16.03
N PRO A 4 -29.12 28.87 -17.00
CA PRO A 4 -28.03 28.15 -17.65
C PRO A 4 -27.12 29.18 -18.33
N ILE A 5 -25.91 29.31 -17.82
CA ILE A 5 -24.86 30.09 -18.47
C ILE A 5 -24.52 29.32 -19.74
N ASN A 6 -24.77 29.99 -20.87
CA ASN A 6 -24.49 29.56 -22.22
C ASN A 6 -23.33 28.58 -22.33
N GLN A 7 -23.58 27.47 -23.03
CA GLN A 7 -22.56 26.70 -23.73
C GLN A 7 -21.49 27.66 -24.23
N VAL A 8 -20.27 27.50 -23.72
CA VAL A 8 -19.11 28.20 -24.24
C VAL A 8 -19.06 27.84 -25.72
N LYS A 9 -19.46 28.79 -26.57
CA LYS A 9 -19.20 28.71 -28.00
C LYS A 9 -17.70 28.49 -28.12
N THR A 10 -17.32 27.26 -28.46
CA THR A 10 -15.97 26.93 -28.87
C THR A 10 -15.56 27.96 -29.91
N ARG A 11 -14.56 28.78 -29.58
CA ARG A 11 -13.90 29.61 -30.59
C ARG A 11 -13.44 28.63 -31.65
N LYS A 12 -14.09 28.64 -32.82
CA LYS A 12 -13.63 27.88 -33.99
C LYS A 12 -12.20 28.34 -34.26
N PHE A 13 -11.23 27.52 -33.88
CA PHE A 13 -9.86 27.69 -34.32
C PHE A 13 -9.84 27.34 -35.80
N PRO A 14 -9.35 28.23 -36.68
CA PRO A 14 -9.30 27.91 -38.10
C PRO A 14 -8.20 26.86 -38.31
N GLY A 15 -8.62 25.64 -38.68
CA GLY A 15 -7.81 24.79 -39.56
C GLY A 15 -6.88 23.75 -38.94
N ASN A 16 -7.11 23.20 -37.74
CA ASN A 16 -6.34 22.01 -37.34
C ASN A 16 -7.09 21.05 -36.39
N LYS A 17 -7.69 19.99 -36.97
CA LYS A 17 -8.45 18.95 -36.24
C LYS A 17 -7.59 18.20 -35.19
N SER A 18 -6.27 18.18 -35.36
CA SER A 18 -5.29 17.60 -34.42
C SER A 18 -5.15 18.43 -33.14
N ALA A 19 -5.12 19.77 -33.25
CA ALA A 19 -5.08 20.69 -32.12
C ALA A 19 -6.40 20.68 -31.32
N GLU A 20 -7.55 20.62 -32.01
CA GLU A 20 -8.84 20.40 -31.37
C GLU A 20 -8.87 19.07 -30.61
N ARG A 21 -8.35 17.97 -31.17
CA ARG A 21 -8.31 16.66 -30.49
C ARG A 21 -7.47 16.63 -29.22
N ALA A 22 -6.28 17.23 -29.25
CA ALA A 22 -5.45 17.29 -28.04
C ALA A 22 -6.07 18.21 -26.98
N TYR A 23 -6.67 19.31 -27.39
CA TYR A 23 -7.42 20.19 -26.48
C TYR A 23 -8.65 19.48 -25.88
N CYS A 24 -9.44 18.77 -26.69
CA CYS A 24 -10.56 17.95 -26.22
C CYS A 24 -10.11 16.79 -25.33
N GLY A 25 -9.00 16.13 -25.65
CA GLY A 25 -8.45 15.03 -24.83
C GLY A 25 -7.95 15.50 -23.46
N ILE A 26 -7.40 16.71 -23.39
CA ILE A 26 -7.06 17.34 -22.09
C ILE A 26 -8.34 17.66 -21.32
N GLN A 27 -9.39 18.13 -21.99
CA GLN A 27 -10.70 18.42 -21.39
C GLN A 27 -11.55 17.18 -21.04
N GLY A 28 -11.03 15.95 -21.20
CA GLY A 28 -11.75 14.72 -20.84
C GLY A 28 -12.75 14.20 -21.88
N ASP A 29 -12.79 14.78 -23.09
CA ASP A 29 -13.74 14.42 -24.17
C ASP A 29 -13.22 13.33 -25.13
N LEU A 30 -12.31 12.46 -24.68
CA LEU A 30 -11.79 11.36 -25.52
C LEU A 30 -12.88 10.37 -25.95
N THR A 31 -13.94 10.23 -25.16
CA THR A 31 -15.12 9.38 -25.47
C THR A 31 -15.86 9.83 -26.73
N TYR A 32 -15.80 11.11 -27.09
CA TYR A 32 -16.50 11.64 -28.28
C TYR A 32 -15.93 11.14 -29.61
N TYR A 33 -14.67 10.67 -29.62
CA TYR A 33 -14.01 10.12 -30.81
C TYR A 33 -13.98 8.60 -30.85
N VAL A 34 -14.28 7.93 -29.72
CA VAL A 34 -14.39 6.48 -29.62
C VAL A 34 -15.87 6.07 -29.78
N ASN A 35 -16.46 6.44 -30.92
CA ASN A 35 -17.82 6.02 -31.28
C ASN A 35 -17.88 4.59 -31.86
N ASP A 36 -16.76 3.86 -31.87
CA ASP A 36 -16.75 2.45 -32.23
C ASP A 36 -17.08 1.62 -30.98
N LYS A 37 -18.31 1.09 -30.94
CA LYS A 37 -18.87 0.26 -29.85
C LYS A 37 -18.02 -0.95 -29.45
N ARG A 38 -16.91 -1.22 -30.16
CA ARG A 38 -15.96 -2.31 -29.93
C ARG A 38 -14.88 -2.01 -28.87
N ILE A 39 -14.64 -0.74 -28.52
CA ILE A 39 -13.61 -0.36 -27.53
C ILE A 39 -14.16 -0.29 -26.09
N VAL A 40 -15.50 -0.27 -25.92
CA VAL A 40 -16.19 -0.16 -24.62
C VAL A 40 -15.88 -1.32 -23.65
N ASN A 41 -15.30 -2.42 -24.14
CA ASN A 41 -14.99 -3.62 -23.33
C ASN A 41 -13.52 -3.79 -22.97
N TRP A 42 -12.62 -2.88 -23.35
CA TRP A 42 -11.20 -2.99 -23.01
C TRP A 42 -10.91 -2.29 -21.68
N PRO A 43 -10.24 -2.94 -20.71
CA PRO A 43 -9.84 -2.27 -19.49
C PRO A 43 -8.89 -1.12 -19.85
N VAL A 44 -9.05 0.03 -19.17
CA VAL A 44 -8.28 1.25 -19.47
C VAL A 44 -6.77 1.05 -19.32
N SER A 45 -6.34 0.08 -18.50
CA SER A 45 -4.93 -0.35 -18.40
C SER A 45 -4.34 -0.84 -19.74
N TYR A 46 -5.17 -1.28 -20.68
CA TYR A 46 -4.74 -1.71 -22.02
C TYR A 46 -4.83 -0.59 -23.08
N ILE A 47 -5.34 0.58 -22.73
CA ILE A 47 -5.39 1.72 -23.65
C ILE A 47 -3.98 2.34 -23.72
N PRO A 48 -3.42 2.59 -24.91
CA PRO A 48 -2.11 3.23 -25.04
C PRO A 48 -2.06 4.54 -24.26
N GLY A 49 -1.02 4.71 -23.44
CA GLY A 49 -0.83 5.91 -22.64
C GLY A 49 -0.86 7.16 -23.51
N LEU A 50 -1.73 8.11 -23.18
CA LEU A 50 -1.72 9.43 -23.80
C LEU A 50 -0.93 10.38 -22.90
N ASN A 51 -0.19 11.29 -23.51
CA ASN A 51 0.51 12.35 -22.78
C ASN A 51 0.21 13.69 -23.46
N LEU A 52 -0.71 14.42 -22.85
CA LEU A 52 -1.30 15.62 -23.43
C LEU A 52 -0.84 16.84 -22.63
N ASN A 53 -0.27 17.83 -23.31
CA ASN A 53 0.19 19.08 -22.69
C ASN A 53 -0.59 20.26 -23.27
N ASN A 54 -0.98 21.21 -22.42
CA ASN A 54 -1.76 22.40 -22.83
C ASN A 54 -0.97 23.39 -23.70
N LYS A 55 0.37 23.30 -23.71
CA LYS A 55 1.27 24.11 -24.54
C LYS A 55 2.38 23.22 -25.09
N PRO A 56 2.09 22.34 -26.07
CA PRO A 56 3.14 21.48 -26.61
C PRO A 56 4.21 22.32 -27.32
N PRO A 57 5.48 21.88 -27.30
CA PRO A 57 6.61 22.58 -27.90
C PRO A 57 6.62 22.46 -29.44
N ILE A 58 5.48 22.73 -30.09
CA ILE A 58 5.29 22.52 -31.53
C ILE A 58 4.84 23.84 -32.18
N LYS A 59 5.57 24.27 -33.21
CA LYS A 59 5.26 25.51 -33.97
C LYS A 59 4.05 25.35 -34.90
N GLN A 60 3.81 24.15 -35.42
CA GLN A 60 2.66 23.78 -36.26
C GLN A 60 2.12 22.40 -35.90
N TRP A 61 0.83 22.33 -35.57
CA TRP A 61 0.12 21.11 -35.18
C TRP A 61 -0.07 20.14 -36.36
N ASP A 62 0.95 19.34 -36.64
CA ASP A 62 0.92 18.25 -37.61
C ASP A 62 1.11 16.91 -36.87
N ILE A 63 0.45 15.84 -37.35
CA ILE A 63 0.54 14.51 -36.74
C ILE A 63 1.99 14.04 -36.72
N ASP A 64 2.74 14.26 -37.81
CA ASP A 64 4.14 13.89 -37.89
C ASP A 64 5.00 14.68 -36.88
N ASN A 65 4.72 15.96 -36.70
CA ASN A 65 5.40 16.79 -35.70
C ASN A 65 5.08 16.33 -34.26
N ILE A 66 3.85 15.92 -33.99
CA ILE A 66 3.43 15.40 -32.67
C ILE A 66 4.08 14.04 -32.41
N MET A 67 4.06 13.13 -33.39
CA MET A 67 4.70 11.83 -33.26
C MET A 67 6.22 11.96 -33.05
N ASN A 68 6.85 12.95 -33.69
CA ASN A 68 8.26 13.27 -33.50
C ASN A 68 8.59 13.88 -32.13
N THR A 69 7.59 14.32 -31.34
CA THR A 69 7.83 14.71 -29.94
C THR A 69 7.92 13.50 -29.01
N TYR A 70 7.42 12.32 -29.40
CA TYR A 70 7.49 11.17 -28.52
C TYR A 70 8.83 10.47 -28.61
N GLU A 71 9.43 10.25 -27.44
CA GLU A 71 10.71 9.56 -27.30
C GLU A 71 10.52 8.21 -26.62
N LYS A 72 11.38 7.24 -26.97
CA LYS A 72 11.46 5.98 -26.22
C LYS A 72 11.86 6.29 -24.79
N PHE A 73 11.33 5.51 -23.85
CA PHE A 73 11.73 5.62 -22.45
C PHE A 73 13.25 5.44 -22.34
N PRO A 74 13.99 6.39 -21.73
CA PRO A 74 15.45 6.47 -21.85
C PRO A 74 16.22 5.51 -20.92
N TYR A 75 15.52 4.80 -20.03
CA TYR A 75 16.14 3.93 -19.03
C TYR A 75 15.64 2.50 -19.10
N PHE A 76 16.46 1.58 -18.60
CA PHE A 76 16.15 0.17 -18.42
C PHE A 76 16.24 -0.20 -16.93
N CYS A 77 15.51 -1.25 -16.55
CA CYS A 77 15.51 -1.79 -15.19
C CYS A 77 16.26 -3.13 -15.12
N ASP A 78 16.89 -3.41 -13.98
CA ASP A 78 17.32 -4.76 -13.64
C ASP A 78 16.20 -5.55 -12.93
N TYR A 79 16.42 -6.84 -12.67
CA TYR A 79 15.46 -7.64 -11.91
C TYR A 79 15.48 -7.27 -10.42
N PRO A 80 14.29 -7.14 -9.77
CA PRO A 80 14.19 -6.91 -8.34
C PRO A 80 14.87 -7.97 -7.49
N LYS A 81 15.49 -7.52 -6.41
CA LYS A 81 16.25 -8.33 -5.45
C LYS A 81 15.72 -8.10 -4.03
N PRO A 82 15.68 -9.14 -3.17
CA PRO A 82 15.34 -8.95 -1.76
C PRO A 82 16.43 -8.15 -1.03
N LEU A 83 16.03 -7.13 -0.26
CA LEU A 83 16.93 -6.33 0.57
C LEU A 83 17.05 -6.86 2.00
N LEU A 84 15.90 -7.27 2.56
CA LEU A 84 15.78 -7.74 3.93
C LEU A 84 15.74 -9.26 3.99
N PRO A 85 16.21 -9.89 5.07
CA PRO A 85 15.90 -11.30 5.33
C PRO A 85 14.38 -11.48 5.46
N PRO A 86 13.86 -12.69 5.18
CA PRO A 86 12.42 -12.92 5.18
C PRO A 86 11.83 -12.68 6.57
N THR A 87 10.83 -11.79 6.64
CA THR A 87 10.05 -11.52 7.84
C THR A 87 9.26 -12.76 8.30
N LYS A 88 8.94 -12.87 9.59
CA LYS A 88 8.06 -13.93 10.09
C LYS A 88 6.64 -13.70 9.58
N LEU A 89 6.06 -14.72 8.94
CA LEU A 89 4.72 -14.63 8.37
C LEU A 89 3.65 -14.76 9.47
N PRO A 90 2.64 -13.87 9.49
CA PRO A 90 1.46 -14.08 10.33
C PRO A 90 0.64 -15.28 9.82
N ARG A 91 -0.13 -15.89 10.72
CA ARG A 91 -0.93 -17.10 10.40
C ARG A 91 -1.91 -16.89 9.25
N THR A 92 -2.47 -15.68 9.13
CA THR A 92 -3.45 -15.31 8.10
C THR A 92 -2.90 -15.48 6.68
N VAL A 93 -1.61 -15.21 6.47
CA VAL A 93 -0.96 -15.32 5.16
C VAL A 93 -0.86 -16.77 4.68
N PHE A 94 -0.85 -17.75 5.59
CA PHE A 94 -0.86 -19.17 5.23
C PHE A 94 -2.24 -19.68 4.80
N HIS A 95 -3.31 -18.93 5.08
CA HIS A 95 -4.69 -19.25 4.69
C HIS A 95 -5.20 -18.32 3.56
N ASP A 96 -4.30 -17.83 2.71
CA ASP A 96 -4.58 -16.94 1.57
C ASP A 96 -5.14 -15.55 1.96
N GLY A 97 -4.97 -15.12 3.22
CA GLY A 97 -5.32 -13.76 3.67
C GLY A 97 -4.14 -12.80 3.61
N ASP A 98 -4.28 -11.67 2.92
CA ASP A 98 -3.29 -10.60 2.90
C ASP A 98 -3.63 -9.51 3.94
N PRO A 99 -2.77 -9.29 4.96
CA PRO A 99 -3.01 -8.31 6.02
C PRO A 99 -3.44 -6.92 5.57
N ALA A 100 -2.94 -6.45 4.43
CA ALA A 100 -3.28 -5.12 3.94
C ALA A 100 -4.67 -5.05 3.27
N THR A 101 -5.18 -6.17 2.77
CA THR A 101 -6.49 -6.27 2.10
C THR A 101 -7.55 -7.01 2.90
N ASP A 102 -7.20 -7.58 4.06
CA ASP A 102 -8.12 -8.27 4.97
C ASP A 102 -9.39 -7.46 5.29
N ILE A 103 -9.28 -6.13 5.41
CA ILE A 103 -10.43 -5.24 5.64
C ILE A 103 -11.38 -5.20 4.43
N ILE A 104 -10.84 -5.26 3.21
CA ILE A 104 -11.60 -5.22 1.96
C ILE A 104 -12.33 -6.55 1.76
N THR A 105 -11.61 -7.66 1.94
CA THR A 105 -12.17 -9.01 1.80
C THR A 105 -13.27 -9.25 2.84
N SER A 106 -13.03 -8.87 4.10
CA SER A 106 -14.03 -8.98 5.17
C SER A 106 -15.30 -8.18 4.86
N LYS A 107 -15.15 -6.92 4.40
CA LYS A 107 -16.32 -6.10 4.02
C LYS A 107 -17.06 -6.64 2.83
N LYS A 108 -16.34 -7.14 1.82
CA LYS A 108 -16.95 -7.77 0.66
C LYS A 108 -17.78 -8.98 1.07
N CYS A 109 -17.26 -9.83 1.95
CA CYS A 109 -18.02 -10.96 2.50
C CYS A 109 -19.27 -10.51 3.26
N ILE A 110 -19.17 -9.50 4.12
CA ILE A 110 -20.31 -8.94 4.87
C ILE A 110 -21.39 -8.41 3.92
N LEU A 111 -21.00 -7.66 2.88
CA LEU A 111 -21.92 -7.14 1.88
C LEU A 111 -22.58 -8.26 1.07
N GLU A 112 -21.82 -9.25 0.62
CA GLU A 112 -22.35 -10.41 -0.10
C GLU A 112 -23.33 -11.22 0.76
N GLU A 113 -23.06 -11.35 2.07
CA GLU A 113 -23.99 -11.99 3.01
C GLU A 113 -25.26 -11.18 3.22
N ALA A 114 -25.15 -9.86 3.41
CA ALA A 114 -26.28 -8.96 3.52
C ALA A 114 -27.16 -8.99 2.25
N GLU A 115 -26.55 -9.02 1.07
CA GLU A 115 -27.23 -9.18 -0.21
C GLU A 115 -27.90 -10.55 -0.35
N LYS A 116 -27.24 -11.64 0.07
CA LYS A 116 -27.84 -12.99 0.06
C LYS A 116 -29.06 -13.06 0.96
N VAL A 117 -28.98 -12.48 2.16
CA VAL A 117 -30.11 -12.39 3.09
C VAL A 117 -31.24 -11.57 2.45
N SER A 118 -30.92 -10.39 1.93
CA SER A 118 -31.90 -9.52 1.25
C SER A 118 -32.58 -10.23 0.07
N ALA A 119 -31.81 -10.93 -0.78
CA ALA A 119 -32.32 -11.68 -1.93
C ALA A 119 -33.15 -12.92 -1.52
N HIS A 120 -32.80 -13.58 -0.41
CA HIS A 120 -33.59 -14.68 0.15
C HIS A 120 -34.97 -14.18 0.59
N TYR A 121 -35.01 -13.06 1.30
CA TYR A 121 -36.26 -12.46 1.78
C TYR A 121 -37.10 -11.89 0.64
N ALA A 122 -36.50 -11.24 -0.35
CA ALA A 122 -37.20 -10.77 -1.56
C ALA A 122 -37.88 -11.92 -2.33
N LYS A 123 -37.28 -13.12 -2.36
CA LYS A 123 -37.87 -14.30 -3.00
C LYS A 123 -39.05 -14.89 -2.22
N GLN A 124 -39.12 -14.64 -0.92
CA GLN A 124 -40.13 -15.19 -0.01
C GLN A 124 -41.16 -14.13 0.44
N GLU A 125 -41.16 -12.95 -0.19
CA GLU A 125 -42.05 -11.82 0.14
C GLU A 125 -43.55 -12.19 0.15
N LYS A 126 -43.95 -13.22 -0.60
CA LYS A 126 -45.34 -13.74 -0.63
C LYS A 126 -45.70 -14.68 0.54
N ASP A 127 -44.70 -15.23 1.24
CA ASP A 127 -44.88 -16.21 2.32
C ASP A 127 -44.75 -15.58 3.72
N PHE A 128 -44.32 -14.32 3.82
CA PHE A 128 -44.12 -13.62 5.10
C PHE A 128 -45.37 -12.88 5.58
N THR A 129 -46.29 -13.62 6.18
CA THR A 129 -47.18 -13.05 7.20
C THR A 129 -46.42 -13.03 8.53
N THR A 130 -45.89 -11.86 8.89
CA THR A 130 -45.45 -11.41 10.23
C THR A 130 -44.96 -12.49 11.21
N LYS A 131 -43.68 -12.84 11.12
CA LYS A 131 -42.92 -13.39 12.26
C LYS A 131 -41.93 -12.32 12.72
N SER A 132 -42.29 -11.54 13.73
CA SER A 132 -41.38 -10.63 14.42
C SER A 132 -40.49 -11.42 15.37
N GLN A 133 -39.28 -10.91 15.61
CA GLN A 133 -38.33 -11.51 16.52
C GLN A 133 -37.96 -10.46 17.57
N ASN A 134 -38.20 -10.76 18.85
CA ASN A 134 -37.90 -9.83 19.94
C ASN A 134 -36.38 -9.77 20.14
N ILE A 135 -35.79 -8.58 20.03
CA ILE A 135 -34.40 -8.33 20.40
C ILE A 135 -34.39 -7.78 21.82
N LEU A 136 -33.80 -8.54 22.76
CA LEU A 136 -33.55 -8.06 24.12
C LEU A 136 -32.47 -6.98 24.08
N THR A 137 -32.86 -5.72 24.24
CA THR A 137 -31.92 -4.62 24.48
C THR A 137 -31.58 -4.56 25.97
N ASN A 138 -30.29 -4.46 26.30
CA ASN A 138 -29.76 -4.51 27.68
C ASN A 138 -30.06 -3.26 28.54
N ASN A 139 -31.10 -2.49 28.23
CA ASN A 139 -31.52 -1.34 29.02
C ASN A 139 -32.95 -1.55 29.51
N ASN A 140 -33.11 -1.65 30.83
CA ASN A 140 -34.33 -2.05 31.55
C ASN A 140 -35.56 -1.13 31.39
N ASN A 141 -35.70 -0.32 30.34
CA ASN A 141 -36.88 0.52 30.07
C ASN A 141 -36.96 0.93 28.58
N ALA A 142 -37.07 -0.01 27.66
CA ALA A 142 -37.44 0.29 26.27
C ALA A 142 -38.51 -0.71 25.81
N ASP A 143 -39.58 -0.20 25.20
CA ASP A 143 -40.65 -1.00 24.61
C ASP A 143 -40.07 -2.06 23.65
N ASP A 144 -40.60 -3.28 23.71
CA ASP A 144 -40.27 -4.38 22.79
C ASP A 144 -40.74 -4.01 21.37
N ASP A 145 -39.91 -3.30 20.62
CA ASP A 145 -40.18 -2.98 19.22
C ASP A 145 -40.09 -4.27 18.39
N ASN A 146 -41.23 -4.69 17.82
CA ASN A 146 -41.35 -5.85 16.93
C ASN A 146 -40.67 -5.55 15.58
N ILE A 147 -39.36 -5.79 15.50
CA ILE A 147 -38.61 -5.66 14.25
C ILE A 147 -38.81 -6.94 13.40
N PRO A 148 -39.10 -6.81 12.09
CA PRO A 148 -39.11 -7.95 11.18
C PRO A 148 -37.78 -8.70 11.21
N LYS A 149 -37.84 -10.04 11.27
CA LYS A 149 -36.66 -10.91 11.34
C LYS A 149 -35.60 -10.60 10.29
N PHE A 150 -35.99 -10.26 9.06
CA PHE A 150 -35.05 -9.95 8.00
C PHE A 150 -34.19 -8.72 8.30
N ILE A 151 -34.76 -7.70 8.96
CA ILE A 151 -34.03 -6.49 9.36
C ILE A 151 -33.05 -6.84 10.47
N ALA A 152 -33.47 -7.70 11.42
CA ALA A 152 -32.59 -8.18 12.49
C ALA A 152 -31.43 -9.02 11.94
N ASP A 153 -31.70 -9.92 10.99
CA ASP A 153 -30.67 -10.75 10.33
C ASP A 153 -29.68 -9.86 9.58
N ILE A 154 -30.15 -8.89 8.78
CA ILE A 154 -29.27 -7.93 8.07
C ILE A 154 -28.47 -7.07 9.07
N ALA A 155 -29.10 -6.56 10.13
CA ALA A 155 -28.42 -5.78 11.16
C ALA A 155 -27.32 -6.59 11.84
N SER A 156 -27.58 -7.87 12.17
CA SER A 156 -26.58 -8.76 12.78
C SER A 156 -25.37 -9.00 11.87
N VAL A 157 -25.57 -9.08 10.55
CA VAL A 157 -24.49 -9.20 9.57
C VAL A 157 -23.70 -7.89 9.48
N LEU A 158 -24.38 -6.74 9.46
CA LEU A 158 -23.72 -5.42 9.43
C LEU A 158 -22.98 -5.10 10.73
N GLU A 159 -23.43 -5.61 11.87
CA GLU A 159 -22.71 -5.49 13.16
C GLU A 159 -21.36 -6.21 13.16
N MET A 160 -21.14 -7.18 12.27
CA MET A 160 -19.84 -7.83 12.11
C MET A 160 -18.77 -6.93 11.45
N ASP A 161 -19.15 -5.74 10.98
CA ASP A 161 -18.22 -4.79 10.37
C ASP A 161 -17.24 -4.20 11.41
N SER A 162 -16.01 -4.71 11.37
CA SER A 162 -14.92 -4.26 12.25
C SER A 162 -14.48 -2.80 12.05
N ASP A 163 -14.89 -2.13 10.96
CA ASP A 163 -14.53 -0.73 10.69
C ASP A 163 -15.60 0.04 9.92
N GLN A 164 -16.52 0.65 10.67
CA GLN A 164 -17.61 1.48 10.14
C GLN A 164 -17.14 2.70 9.34
N PHE A 165 -15.90 3.18 9.54
CA PHE A 165 -15.39 4.37 8.84
C PHE A 165 -14.84 4.03 7.45
N PHE A 166 -14.40 2.79 7.26
CA PHE A 166 -13.85 2.36 5.99
C PHE A 166 -14.96 1.97 5.02
N LYS A 167 -14.99 2.65 3.87
CA LYS A 167 -15.97 2.43 2.79
C LYS A 167 -15.31 2.05 1.46
N GLY A 168 -14.01 1.78 1.47
CA GLY A 168 -13.28 1.38 0.26
C GLY A 168 -13.69 -0.03 -0.17
N GLN A 169 -13.98 -0.21 -1.46
CA GLN A 169 -14.34 -1.51 -2.03
C GLN A 169 -13.18 -2.16 -2.82
N HIS A 170 -12.27 -1.34 -3.37
CA HIS A 170 -11.26 -1.82 -4.32
C HIS A 170 -9.82 -1.73 -3.79
N TYR A 171 -9.56 -0.85 -2.81
CA TYR A 171 -8.23 -0.69 -2.23
C TYR A 171 -8.32 -0.11 -0.82
N ASN A 172 -7.32 -0.41 0.00
CA ASN A 172 -7.24 0.04 1.38
C ASN A 172 -6.51 1.38 1.44
N TYR A 173 -7.29 2.45 1.30
CA TYR A 173 -6.78 3.82 1.33
C TYR A 173 -6.17 4.25 2.67
N TYR A 174 -6.24 3.43 3.73
CA TYR A 174 -5.48 3.74 4.94
C TYR A 174 -3.98 3.74 4.66
N TYR A 175 -3.48 2.97 3.69
CA TYR A 175 -2.05 2.93 3.34
C TYR A 175 -1.58 4.13 2.49
N THR A 176 -2.41 5.13 2.23
CA THR A 176 -1.96 6.34 1.54
C THR A 176 -0.75 6.94 2.28
N GLY A 177 0.37 7.07 1.56
CA GLY A 177 1.65 7.56 2.08
C GLY A 177 2.68 6.47 2.38
N GLY A 178 2.25 5.24 2.67
CA GLY A 178 3.09 4.04 2.76
C GLY A 178 3.94 3.89 4.03
N SER A 179 4.31 2.63 4.32
CA SER A 179 5.09 2.23 5.51
C SER A 179 6.61 2.20 5.30
N LEU A 180 7.10 2.64 4.14
CA LEU A 180 8.51 2.67 3.76
C LEU A 180 8.95 4.10 3.50
N ASN A 181 10.09 4.52 4.05
CA ASN A 181 10.67 5.83 3.76
C ASN A 181 12.20 5.80 3.85
N SER A 182 12.90 6.79 3.28
CA SER A 182 14.36 6.90 3.38
C SER A 182 14.80 8.31 3.77
N ILE A 183 15.85 8.39 4.57
CA ILE A 183 16.44 9.62 5.10
C ILE A 183 17.88 9.72 4.62
N ASN A 184 18.28 10.89 4.13
CA ASN A 184 19.68 11.20 3.86
C ASN A 184 20.23 12.11 4.96
N LEU A 185 20.82 11.53 6.01
CA LEU A 185 21.37 12.28 7.14
C LEU A 185 22.82 12.67 6.84
N ASN A 186 23.21 13.92 7.16
CA ASN A 186 24.58 14.42 6.99
C ASN A 186 25.15 14.25 5.55
N ASN A 187 24.29 14.32 4.54
CA ASN A 187 24.57 14.19 3.10
C ASN A 187 25.20 12.86 2.60
N ASP A 188 25.73 12.01 3.47
CA ASP A 188 26.35 10.73 3.06
C ASP A 188 25.67 9.49 3.68
N ASN A 189 24.97 9.61 4.81
CA ASN A 189 24.36 8.47 5.49
C ASN A 189 22.89 8.27 5.07
N LYS A 190 22.68 7.37 4.10
CA LYS A 190 21.36 6.90 3.69
C LYS A 190 20.81 5.95 4.74
N ILE A 191 19.61 6.23 5.27
CA ILE A 191 18.96 5.43 6.31
C ILE A 191 17.58 5.03 5.81
N LEU A 192 17.28 3.73 5.84
CA LEU A 192 15.98 3.19 5.52
C LEU A 192 15.12 3.13 6.78
N LEU A 193 13.89 3.61 6.68
CA LEU A 193 12.85 3.52 7.70
C LEU A 193 11.78 2.54 7.24
N PHE A 194 11.52 1.52 8.05
CA PHE A 194 10.49 0.52 7.76
C PHE A 194 9.96 -0.10 9.04
N GLN A 195 8.75 -0.62 8.98
CA GLN A 195 8.22 -1.49 10.03
C GLN A 195 8.78 -2.91 9.87
N PHE A 196 9.26 -3.49 10.96
CA PHE A 196 9.63 -4.90 11.03
C PHE A 196 9.03 -5.52 12.30
N GLY A 197 8.02 -6.38 12.10
CA GLY A 197 7.19 -6.85 13.22
C GLY A 197 6.50 -5.68 13.94
N ASN A 198 6.70 -5.58 15.25
CA ASN A 198 6.09 -4.53 16.08
C ASN A 198 7.04 -3.35 16.35
N ASP A 199 8.16 -3.28 15.63
CA ASP A 199 9.18 -2.25 15.81
C ASP A 199 9.26 -1.35 14.57
N LEU A 200 9.43 -0.05 14.77
CA LEU A 200 9.93 0.86 13.74
C LEU A 200 11.46 0.77 13.72
N VAL A 201 12.01 0.38 12.59
CA VAL A 201 13.46 0.19 12.40
C VAL A 201 14.02 1.32 11.56
N ALA A 202 15.15 1.87 12.02
CA ALA A 202 15.99 2.79 11.25
C ALA A 202 17.35 2.12 11.03
N SER A 203 17.68 1.88 9.76
CA SER A 203 18.88 1.12 9.39
C SER A 203 19.69 1.84 8.32
N PRO A 204 20.99 2.10 8.53
CA PRO A 204 21.84 2.70 7.51
C PRO A 204 22.02 1.71 6.34
N LEU A 205 21.93 2.24 5.14
CA LEU A 205 22.04 1.52 3.88
C LEU A 205 23.41 1.79 3.26
N LYS A 206 24.15 0.73 2.94
CA LYS A 206 25.46 0.82 2.27
C LYS A 206 25.38 0.13 0.91
N ASN A 207 25.94 0.77 -0.11
CA ASN A 207 26.15 0.13 -1.40
C ASN A 207 27.47 -0.63 -1.34
N ASN A 208 27.43 -1.95 -1.53
CA ASN A 208 28.66 -2.74 -1.62
C ASN A 208 29.25 -2.62 -3.02
N ASN A 209 30.57 -2.82 -3.15
CA ASN A 209 31.30 -2.78 -4.42
C ASN A 209 30.71 -3.71 -5.51
N ASN A 210 29.96 -4.75 -5.11
CA ASN A 210 29.27 -5.67 -6.02
C ASN A 210 27.88 -5.19 -6.46
N SER A 211 27.52 -3.91 -6.28
CA SER A 211 26.22 -3.29 -6.62
C SER A 211 25.01 -3.86 -5.87
N LEU A 212 25.24 -4.50 -4.72
CA LEU A 212 24.18 -4.95 -3.82
C LEU A 212 24.05 -3.99 -2.65
N TRP A 213 22.85 -3.44 -2.48
CA TRP A 213 22.52 -2.69 -1.28
C TRP A 213 22.45 -3.65 -0.09
N LYS A 214 23.13 -3.29 1.00
CA LYS A 214 23.06 -4.02 2.27
C LYS A 214 22.75 -3.07 3.41
N LEU A 215 22.00 -3.58 4.37
CA LEU A 215 21.69 -2.88 5.60
C LEU A 215 22.81 -3.10 6.62
N ASN A 216 23.30 -2.02 7.22
CA ASN A 216 24.27 -2.07 8.29
C ASN A 216 23.56 -2.28 9.63
N LEU A 217 23.23 -3.55 9.92
CA LEU A 217 22.51 -3.92 11.14
C LEU A 217 23.23 -3.53 12.43
N LYS A 218 24.57 -3.55 12.44
CA LYS A 218 25.40 -3.18 13.60
C LYS A 218 25.15 -1.74 14.08
N ASN A 219 24.78 -0.84 13.16
CA ASN A 219 24.50 0.57 13.44
C ASN A 219 23.01 0.91 13.35
N SER A 220 22.16 -0.10 13.17
CA SER A 220 20.71 0.09 13.14
C SER A 220 20.16 0.32 14.55
N THR A 221 18.96 0.86 14.61
CA THR A 221 18.23 1.08 15.86
C THR A 221 16.76 0.80 15.63
N LYS A 222 16.05 0.46 16.70
CA LYS A 222 14.61 0.22 16.63
C LYS A 222 13.89 0.82 17.81
N SER A 223 12.61 1.15 17.60
CA SER A 223 11.72 1.61 18.66
C SER A 223 10.43 0.81 18.59
N SER A 224 10.01 0.27 19.73
CA SER A 224 8.76 -0.48 19.83
C SER A 224 7.57 0.42 19.54
N ILE A 225 6.67 -0.06 18.68
CA ILE A 225 5.40 0.59 18.39
C ILE A 225 4.46 0.19 19.52
N ASN A 226 4.04 1.17 20.32
CA ASN A 226 3.08 0.93 21.40
C ASN A 226 1.80 0.29 20.82
N ASP A 227 1.36 -0.81 21.46
CA ASP A 227 0.18 -1.61 21.10
C ASP A 227 0.31 -2.49 19.82
N GLY A 228 1.50 -2.65 19.24
CA GLY A 228 1.71 -3.60 18.13
C GLY A 228 0.92 -3.27 16.86
N GLY A 229 0.59 -1.99 16.64
CA GLY A 229 -0.20 -1.56 15.50
C GLY A 229 0.58 -1.50 14.19
N ILE A 230 -0.16 -1.55 13.08
CA ILE A 230 0.37 -1.36 11.72
C ILE A 230 0.61 0.13 11.45
N ILE A 231 1.77 0.44 10.89
CA ILE A 231 2.12 1.77 10.39
C ILE A 231 1.58 1.90 8.96
N PHE A 232 0.76 2.93 8.75
CA PHE A 232 0.14 3.20 7.46
C PHE A 232 0.83 4.32 6.68
N GLU A 233 1.53 5.23 7.38
CA GLU A 233 2.27 6.32 6.75
C GLU A 233 3.48 6.70 7.61
N ILE A 234 4.65 6.86 6.97
CA ILE A 234 5.87 7.40 7.57
C ILE A 234 6.25 8.70 6.89
N ARG A 235 6.42 9.76 7.68
CA ARG A 235 6.98 11.06 7.25
C ARG A 235 8.18 11.40 8.10
N HIS A 236 9.10 12.19 7.55
CA HIS A 236 10.28 12.61 8.29
C HIS A 236 10.67 14.04 7.95
N LYS A 237 11.38 14.68 8.87
CA LYS A 237 12.02 15.98 8.67
C LYS A 237 13.40 15.97 9.30
N ILE A 238 14.39 16.34 8.51
CA ILE A 238 15.79 16.46 8.93
C ILE A 238 16.04 17.88 9.46
N ASP A 239 16.67 17.96 10.62
CA ASP A 239 17.35 19.12 11.18
C ASP A 239 18.87 18.94 11.07
N SER A 240 19.63 19.99 11.34
CA SER A 240 21.09 20.05 11.36
C SER A 240 21.80 18.79 11.91
N THR A 241 21.29 18.20 13.00
CA THR A 241 21.92 17.04 13.67
C THR A 241 20.94 15.93 14.10
N SER A 242 19.65 16.12 13.86
CA SER A 242 18.61 15.17 14.28
C SER A 242 17.53 15.07 13.21
N CYS A 243 16.76 13.99 13.24
CA CYS A 243 15.62 13.82 12.36
C CYS A 243 14.38 13.49 13.17
N ARG A 244 13.28 14.21 12.92
CA ARG A 244 11.98 13.85 13.47
C ARG A 244 11.26 12.96 12.50
N ILE A 245 10.65 11.91 13.02
CA ILE A 245 9.91 10.92 12.26
C ILE A 245 8.49 10.87 12.81
N LEU A 246 7.51 10.94 11.93
CA LEU A 246 6.09 10.80 12.22
C LEU A 246 5.62 9.47 11.64
N SER A 247 5.09 8.59 12.49
CA SER A 247 4.37 7.40 12.04
C SER A 247 2.89 7.54 12.33
N ARG A 248 2.05 7.32 11.32
CA ARG A 248 0.60 7.24 11.49
C ARG A 248 0.19 5.77 11.61
N LEU A 249 -0.47 5.45 12.72
CA LEU A 249 -1.23 4.23 12.92
C LEU A 249 -2.73 4.55 12.71
N LYS A 250 -3.58 3.53 12.66
CA LYS A 250 -5.03 3.69 12.43
C LYS A 250 -5.67 4.75 13.34
N ASN A 251 -5.44 4.67 14.65
CA ASN A 251 -6.12 5.51 15.65
C ASN A 251 -5.18 6.41 16.45
N GLN A 252 -3.90 6.47 16.08
CA GLN A 252 -2.90 7.25 16.80
C GLN A 252 -1.73 7.63 15.87
N SER A 253 -1.07 8.74 16.17
CA SER A 253 0.20 9.12 15.54
C SER A 253 1.30 9.18 16.58
N CYS A 254 2.48 8.65 16.23
CA CYS A 254 3.66 8.64 17.09
C CYS A 254 4.77 9.49 16.47
N ILE A 255 5.46 10.26 17.29
CA ILE A 255 6.64 11.04 16.92
C ILE A 255 7.88 10.39 17.52
N TYR A 256 8.87 10.14 16.68
CA TYR A 256 10.19 9.66 17.06
C TYR A 256 11.25 10.71 16.75
N THR A 257 12.36 10.65 17.48
CA THR A 257 13.57 11.39 17.15
C THR A 257 14.68 10.41 16.88
N MET A 258 15.36 10.65 15.77
CA MET A 258 16.56 9.93 15.36
C MET A 258 17.75 10.89 15.49
N ILE A 259 18.80 10.44 16.16
CA ILE A 259 20.05 11.20 16.31
C ILE A 259 21.22 10.27 15.99
N GLU A 260 22.17 10.76 15.21
CA GLU A 260 23.44 10.08 15.00
C GLU A 260 24.48 10.57 16.01
N LYS A 261 25.05 9.65 16.79
CA LYS A 261 26.18 9.93 17.70
C LYS A 261 27.19 8.80 17.59
N ASN A 262 28.47 9.13 17.37
CA ASN A 262 29.57 8.16 17.28
C ASN A 262 29.32 7.05 16.24
N ASN A 263 28.85 7.41 15.04
CA ASN A 263 28.44 6.47 13.96
C ASN A 263 27.36 5.45 14.34
N LYS A 264 26.65 5.67 15.46
CA LYS A 264 25.48 4.89 15.87
C LYS A 264 24.24 5.75 15.79
N ILE A 265 23.20 5.20 15.18
CA ILE A 265 21.90 5.82 15.13
C ILE A 265 21.17 5.46 16.42
N LYS A 266 20.55 6.45 17.06
CA LYS A 266 19.63 6.24 18.19
C LYS A 266 18.25 6.71 17.78
N LEU A 267 17.26 5.84 17.93
CA LEU A 267 15.85 6.12 17.67
C LEU A 267 15.08 5.93 18.97
N TYR A 268 14.32 6.96 19.36
CA TYR A 268 13.44 6.88 20.52
C TYR A 268 12.15 7.63 20.26
N GLN A 269 11.04 7.09 20.76
CA GLN A 269 9.75 7.75 20.73
C GLN A 269 9.76 8.94 21.70
N VAL A 270 9.33 10.11 21.22
CA VAL A 270 9.23 11.31 22.06
C VAL A 270 7.83 11.49 22.60
N THR A 271 6.82 11.31 21.76
CA THR A 271 5.43 11.51 22.16
C THR A 271 4.50 10.75 21.22
N SER A 272 3.29 10.48 21.68
CA SER A 272 2.20 9.94 20.88
C SER A 272 0.92 10.69 21.20
N THR A 273 0.05 10.81 20.20
CA THR A 273 -1.32 11.28 20.43
C THR A 273 -2.10 10.23 21.20
N LYS A 274 -3.07 10.65 22.02
CA LYS A 274 -4.05 9.73 22.61
C LYS A 274 -4.81 9.01 21.50
N LYS A 275 -5.14 7.73 21.73
CA LYS A 275 -5.98 6.93 20.83
C LYS A 275 -7.32 7.63 20.59
N THR A 276 -7.66 7.85 19.33
CA THR A 276 -8.95 8.41 18.92
C THR A 276 -9.92 7.30 18.53
N SER A 277 -11.22 7.52 18.78
CA SER A 277 -12.27 6.61 18.28
C SER A 277 -12.39 6.64 16.76
N VAL A 278 -12.11 7.79 16.15
CA VAL A 278 -12.14 7.99 14.70
C VAL A 278 -10.73 7.74 14.13
N PRO A 279 -10.58 6.91 13.09
CA PRO A 279 -9.32 6.67 12.42
C PRO A 279 -8.68 7.92 11.80
N LEU A 280 -7.36 7.95 11.77
CA LEU A 280 -6.51 8.94 11.13
C LEU A 280 -6.22 8.52 9.68
N ILE A 281 -6.42 9.44 8.74
CA ILE A 281 -6.25 9.15 7.31
C ILE A 281 -4.92 9.66 6.75
N SER A 282 -4.45 10.82 7.19
CA SER A 282 -3.19 11.40 6.73
C SER A 282 -2.55 12.26 7.81
N ALA A 283 -1.23 12.31 7.83
CA ALA A 283 -0.48 13.18 8.72
C ALA A 283 0.85 13.63 8.09
N ASP A 284 1.30 14.85 8.43
CA ASP A 284 2.54 15.41 7.90
C ASP A 284 3.29 16.28 8.93
N LEU A 285 4.59 16.49 8.69
CA LEU A 285 5.48 17.30 9.51
C LEU A 285 5.73 18.67 8.87
N ASP A 286 5.74 19.75 9.68
CA ASP A 286 5.99 21.09 9.17
C ASP A 286 7.46 21.21 8.70
N PRO A 287 7.72 21.58 7.43
CA PRO A 287 9.06 21.69 6.88
C PRO A 287 9.86 22.84 7.49
N PHE A 288 9.20 23.82 8.13
CA PHE A 288 9.82 24.98 8.77
C PHE A 288 9.92 24.84 10.29
N ASN A 289 9.05 24.05 10.91
CA ASN A 289 9.04 23.88 12.36
C ASN A 289 8.89 22.42 12.76
N ILE A 290 9.99 21.80 13.17
CA ILE A 290 10.05 20.39 13.51
C ILE A 290 9.15 19.98 14.69
N ASN A 291 8.69 20.97 15.48
CA ASN A 291 7.82 20.77 16.61
C ASN A 291 6.34 20.91 16.25
N LYS A 292 6.00 21.06 14.97
CA LYS A 292 4.63 21.10 14.49
C LYS A 292 4.36 19.94 13.54
N SER A 293 3.21 19.31 13.72
CA SER A 293 2.66 18.33 12.78
C SER A 293 1.20 18.64 12.51
N CYS A 294 0.68 18.16 11.38
CA CYS A 294 -0.74 18.20 11.05
C CYS A 294 -1.27 16.78 10.94
N ILE A 295 -2.51 16.59 11.36
CA ILE A 295 -3.20 15.29 11.35
C ILE A 295 -4.63 15.53 10.92
N ILE A 296 -5.14 14.68 10.04
CA ILE A 296 -6.54 14.66 9.65
C ILE A 296 -7.16 13.28 9.89
N ASN A 297 -8.41 13.27 10.35
CA ASN A 297 -9.18 12.05 10.61
C ASN A 297 -10.26 11.82 9.55
N MET A 298 -10.91 10.65 9.60
CA MET A 298 -11.99 10.27 8.68
C MET A 298 -13.19 11.24 8.71
N ASN A 299 -13.40 11.95 9.81
CA ASN A 299 -14.46 12.98 9.91
C ASN A 299 -14.05 14.34 9.32
N GLY A 300 -12.85 14.46 8.72
CA GLY A 300 -12.38 15.70 8.11
C GLY A 300 -11.85 16.75 9.10
N LYS A 301 -11.68 16.39 10.37
CA LYS A 301 -11.17 17.32 11.40
C LYS A 301 -9.65 17.43 11.31
N LEU A 302 -9.17 18.55 10.79
CA LEU A 302 -7.76 18.91 10.76
C LEU A 302 -7.30 19.46 12.11
N ARG A 303 -6.28 18.82 12.67
CA ARG A 303 -5.62 19.23 13.92
C ARG A 303 -4.16 19.51 13.67
N ILE A 304 -3.67 20.59 14.25
CA ILE A 304 -2.26 20.95 14.28
C ILE A 304 -1.75 20.65 15.67
N TRP A 305 -0.72 19.82 15.74
CA TRP A 305 -0.12 19.38 16.99
C TRP A 305 1.20 20.11 17.21
N ASP A 306 1.24 20.90 18.28
CA ASP A 306 2.48 21.44 18.84
C ASP A 306 3.08 20.37 19.77
N ILE A 307 4.16 19.75 19.31
CA ILE A 307 4.84 18.61 19.94
C ILE A 307 5.45 19.02 21.27
N VAL A 308 6.00 20.25 21.38
CA VAL A 308 6.67 20.74 22.60
C VAL A 308 5.65 21.06 23.68
N LYS A 309 4.57 21.74 23.33
CA LYS A 309 3.51 22.09 24.29
C LYS A 309 2.55 20.94 24.57
N ASN A 310 2.66 19.86 23.78
CA ASN A 310 1.70 18.76 23.69
C ASN A 310 0.25 19.29 23.56
N LYS A 311 0.07 20.35 22.76
CA LYS A 311 -1.23 21.00 22.54
C LYS A 311 -1.69 20.76 21.12
N LEU A 312 -2.91 20.27 21.00
CA LEU A 312 -3.61 20.14 19.73
C LEU A 312 -4.50 21.37 19.54
N LYS A 313 -4.29 22.09 18.45
CA LYS A 313 -5.19 23.15 18.00
C LYS A 313 -5.97 22.65 16.79
N THR A 314 -7.29 22.71 16.87
CA THR A 314 -8.18 22.26 15.79
C THR A 314 -8.46 23.46 14.87
N TYR A 315 -8.26 23.29 13.57
CA TYR A 315 -8.44 24.36 12.57
C TYR A 315 -9.59 24.09 11.61
N LEU A 316 -10.04 22.84 11.47
CA LEU A 316 -11.25 22.48 10.72
C LEU A 316 -12.21 21.67 11.59
N THR A 317 -13.38 22.23 11.82
CA THR A 317 -14.62 21.53 12.16
C THR A 317 -15.61 21.84 11.04
N SER A 318 -15.26 21.50 9.79
CA SER A 318 -16.27 21.34 8.76
C SER A 318 -16.75 19.88 8.88
N GLU A 319 -18.01 19.52 9.13
CA GLU A 319 -19.22 20.16 8.57
C GLU A 319 -18.83 20.87 7.28
N ILE A 320 -18.28 20.07 6.36
CA ILE A 320 -18.65 20.31 4.97
C ILE A 320 -20.15 20.02 5.06
N GLU A 321 -20.92 21.07 5.32
CA GLU A 321 -22.36 21.04 5.10
C GLU A 321 -22.46 20.33 3.74
N ASN A 322 -23.10 19.16 3.75
CA ASN A 322 -23.84 18.79 2.58
C ASN A 322 -24.69 20.04 2.35
N ASP A 323 -24.42 20.82 1.30
CA ASP A 323 -25.31 21.87 0.79
C ASP A 323 -26.66 21.25 0.29
N ASN A 324 -27.10 20.16 0.91
CA ASN A 324 -28.34 19.40 0.69
C ASN A 324 -29.33 19.60 1.85
N ASP A 325 -29.14 20.60 2.72
CA ASP A 325 -30.24 21.09 3.57
C ASP A 325 -31.25 21.96 2.79
N ASN A 326 -31.13 22.02 1.45
CA ASN A 326 -32.27 22.24 0.59
C ASN A 326 -32.80 20.88 0.15
N GLU A 327 -33.91 20.47 0.79
CA GLU A 327 -34.89 19.55 0.24
C GLU A 327 -35.24 19.99 -1.19
N SER A 328 -34.50 19.51 -2.18
CA SER A 328 -34.99 19.38 -3.54
C SER A 328 -34.96 17.92 -3.87
N GLU A 329 -36.13 17.30 -3.69
CA GLU A 329 -36.56 16.08 -4.37
C GLU A 329 -36.18 16.18 -5.85
N ASN A 330 -35.02 15.66 -6.20
CA ASN A 330 -34.65 15.26 -7.55
C ASN A 330 -33.67 14.11 -7.39
N GLU A 331 -34.28 12.93 -7.29
CA GLU A 331 -33.65 11.62 -7.44
C GLU A 331 -32.85 11.60 -8.76
N ASN A 332 -31.55 11.85 -8.66
CA ASN A 332 -30.55 11.31 -9.55
C ASN A 332 -29.51 10.64 -8.65
N GLU A 333 -29.80 9.40 -8.24
CA GLU A 333 -29.04 8.57 -7.30
C GLU A 333 -27.64 8.12 -7.77
N ASN A 334 -26.96 8.88 -8.65
CA ASN A 334 -25.74 8.39 -9.31
C ASN A 334 -24.43 9.11 -9.00
N ASN A 335 -24.31 9.96 -7.97
CA ASN A 335 -23.00 10.56 -7.63
C ASN A 335 -22.82 10.90 -6.14
N VAL A 336 -23.09 9.94 -5.24
CA VAL A 336 -22.63 10.06 -3.85
C VAL A 336 -21.21 9.52 -3.76
N ILE A 337 -20.22 10.42 -3.72
CA ILE A 337 -18.82 10.06 -3.42
C ILE A 337 -18.81 9.40 -2.04
N GLY A 338 -18.71 8.08 -2.02
CA GLY A 338 -19.05 7.26 -0.84
C GLY A 338 -18.03 7.29 0.29
N ASP A 339 -16.78 7.69 0.05
CA ASP A 339 -15.71 7.62 1.05
C ASP A 339 -15.18 9.00 1.50
N ASN A 340 -14.56 9.01 2.69
CA ASN A 340 -14.06 10.21 3.36
C ASN A 340 -12.54 10.39 3.23
N TRP A 341 -11.95 9.86 2.16
CA TRP A 341 -10.50 9.94 1.97
C TRP A 341 -10.05 11.39 1.83
N ARG A 342 -8.99 11.74 2.56
CA ARG A 342 -8.35 13.06 2.52
C ARG A 342 -6.85 12.92 2.77
N LEU A 343 -6.07 13.76 2.10
CA LEU A 343 -4.63 13.85 2.28
C LEU A 343 -4.27 15.26 2.73
N VAL A 344 -3.44 15.39 3.77
CA VAL A 344 -2.95 16.69 4.23
C VAL A 344 -1.43 16.74 4.12
N ARG A 345 -0.91 17.85 3.60
CA ARG A 345 0.54 18.11 3.56
C ARG A 345 0.86 19.56 3.86
N TYR A 346 2.05 19.80 4.37
CA TYR A 346 2.61 21.15 4.42
C TYR A 346 3.20 21.54 3.08
N HIS A 347 3.08 22.82 2.75
CA HIS A 347 3.75 23.36 1.58
C HIS A 347 5.26 23.43 1.81
N ASN A 348 6.05 22.87 0.89
CA ASN A 348 7.51 22.73 1.05
C ASN A 348 8.25 24.07 1.26
N LYS A 349 7.92 25.10 0.47
CA LYS A 349 8.58 26.44 0.53
C LYS A 349 7.78 27.58 1.16
N GLN A 350 6.49 27.39 1.47
CA GLN A 350 5.66 28.46 2.03
C GLN A 350 5.24 28.11 3.46
N GLN A 351 5.71 28.89 4.42
CA GLN A 351 5.35 28.68 5.82
C GLN A 351 3.87 28.95 6.05
N ASN A 352 3.24 28.16 6.91
CA ASN A 352 1.85 28.29 7.33
C ASN A 352 0.80 27.99 6.24
N ILE A 353 1.19 27.37 5.13
CA ILE A 353 0.25 26.92 4.09
C ILE A 353 0.19 25.39 4.13
N LEU A 354 -1.03 24.87 4.18
CA LEU A 354 -1.33 23.45 4.08
C LEU A 354 -2.06 23.17 2.77
N THR A 355 -1.75 22.05 2.14
CA THR A 355 -2.56 21.47 1.08
C THR A 355 -3.44 20.37 1.67
N LEU A 356 -4.72 20.43 1.34
CA LEU A 356 -5.73 19.43 1.68
C LEU A 356 -6.33 18.92 0.38
N THR A 357 -6.10 17.64 0.08
CA THR A 357 -6.68 16.98 -1.08
C THR A 357 -7.80 16.09 -0.62
N ASP A 358 -8.98 16.23 -1.21
CA ASP A 358 -10.07 15.26 -1.09
C ASP A 358 -10.28 14.55 -2.43
N ARG A 359 -11.34 13.74 -2.54
CA ARG A 359 -11.66 13.01 -3.77
C ARG A 359 -11.93 13.93 -4.98
N CYS A 360 -12.24 15.20 -4.77
CA CYS A 360 -12.71 16.10 -5.82
C CYS A 360 -11.70 17.21 -6.15
N CYS A 361 -11.03 17.79 -5.15
CA CYS A 361 -10.20 18.97 -5.33
C CYS A 361 -8.99 19.01 -4.40
N LEU A 362 -7.97 19.75 -4.85
CA LEU A 362 -6.84 20.19 -4.05
C LEU A 362 -7.12 21.59 -3.49
N LYS A 363 -7.05 21.74 -2.17
CA LYS A 363 -7.38 22.96 -1.42
C LYS A 363 -6.15 23.49 -0.68
N TYR A 364 -5.87 24.78 -0.79
CA TYR A 364 -4.83 25.46 -0.02
C TYR A 364 -5.45 26.15 1.20
N ILE A 365 -4.88 25.92 2.38
CA ILE A 365 -5.35 26.48 3.65
C ILE A 365 -4.23 27.31 4.24
N ASP A 366 -4.48 28.61 4.46
CA ASP A 366 -3.55 29.49 5.16
C ASP A 366 -3.85 29.50 6.66
N LEU A 367 -2.91 29.01 7.46
CA LEU A 367 -3.03 28.89 8.92
C LEU A 367 -3.01 30.24 9.65
N ARG A 368 -2.63 31.32 8.97
CA ARG A 368 -2.67 32.69 9.50
C ARG A 368 -4.08 33.29 9.38
N SER A 369 -4.86 32.84 8.40
CA SER A 369 -6.21 33.31 8.18
C SER A 369 -7.13 32.82 9.29
N HIS A 370 -7.97 33.72 9.81
CA HIS A 370 -9.06 33.34 10.71
C HIS A 370 -10.24 32.70 9.96
N CYS A 371 -10.28 32.84 8.64
CA CYS A 371 -11.30 32.21 7.80
C CYS A 371 -10.97 30.73 7.65
N GLN A 372 -11.85 29.86 8.15
CA GLN A 372 -11.77 28.40 8.01
C GLN A 372 -11.99 27.90 6.56
N LYS A 373 -11.95 28.80 5.58
CA LYS A 373 -12.17 28.51 4.16
C LYS A 373 -10.84 28.38 3.42
N PRO A 374 -10.76 27.48 2.42
CA PRO A 374 -9.56 27.39 1.59
C PRO A 374 -9.32 28.68 0.81
N VAL A 375 -8.06 29.10 0.72
CA VAL A 375 -7.61 30.29 -0.02
C VAL A 375 -7.65 30.05 -1.53
N LEU A 376 -7.31 28.82 -1.94
CA LEU A 376 -7.34 28.37 -3.32
C LEU A 376 -7.93 26.96 -3.37
N THR A 377 -8.84 26.70 -4.31
CA THR A 377 -9.35 25.36 -4.60
C THR A 377 -9.14 25.08 -6.08
N MET A 378 -8.51 23.95 -6.41
CA MET A 378 -8.29 23.50 -7.77
C MET A 378 -8.93 22.13 -7.94
N CYS A 379 -9.85 21.99 -8.90
CA CYS A 379 -10.58 20.76 -9.15
C CYS A 379 -10.23 20.25 -10.56
N PRO A 380 -9.64 19.04 -10.68
CA PRO A 380 -9.34 18.45 -11.98
C PRO A 380 -10.57 17.90 -12.71
N ASN A 381 -11.75 17.83 -12.09
CA ASN A 381 -12.95 17.18 -12.64
C ASN A 381 -13.36 17.63 -14.06
N ASN A 382 -13.02 18.87 -14.45
CA ASN A 382 -13.27 19.36 -15.82
C ASN A 382 -12.31 18.78 -16.87
N TYR A 383 -11.35 17.95 -16.46
CA TYR A 383 -10.29 17.36 -17.28
C TYR A 383 -10.24 15.82 -17.13
N THR A 384 -11.07 15.24 -16.26
CA THR A 384 -11.23 13.80 -16.05
C THR A 384 -12.36 13.26 -16.92
N GLU A 385 -12.28 11.99 -17.28
CA GLU A 385 -13.42 11.29 -17.84
C GLU A 385 -14.46 11.01 -16.74
N VAL A 386 -15.74 10.83 -17.11
CA VAL A 386 -16.84 10.54 -16.15
C VAL A 386 -16.58 9.30 -15.28
N CYS A 387 -15.80 8.34 -15.78
CA CYS A 387 -15.39 7.16 -15.01
C CYS A 387 -14.18 7.39 -14.09
N ASP A 388 -13.58 8.58 -14.12
CA ASP A 388 -12.31 8.94 -13.49
C ASP A 388 -12.41 10.20 -12.59
N ASP A 389 -13.60 10.51 -12.10
CA ASP A 389 -13.89 11.74 -11.35
C ASP A 389 -13.36 11.76 -9.90
N VAL A 390 -12.52 10.79 -9.53
CA VAL A 390 -12.08 10.55 -8.16
C VAL A 390 -10.56 10.60 -8.05
N ILE A 391 -10.06 11.58 -7.30
CA ILE A 391 -8.64 11.68 -6.93
C ILE A 391 -8.28 10.54 -5.98
N SER A 392 -7.23 9.79 -6.30
CA SER A 392 -6.72 8.70 -5.47
C SER A 392 -5.45 9.06 -4.72
N PHE A 393 -4.63 9.96 -5.28
CA PHE A 393 -3.35 10.32 -4.71
C PHE A 393 -2.90 11.71 -5.17
N GLU A 394 -2.04 12.35 -4.36
CA GLU A 394 -1.40 13.62 -4.70
C GLU A 394 0.09 13.54 -4.33
N LEU A 395 0.92 14.25 -5.09
CA LEU A 395 2.37 14.35 -4.92
C LEU A 395 2.89 15.72 -5.35
N PRO A 396 3.62 16.48 -4.52
CA PRO A 396 4.24 17.73 -4.96
C PRO A 396 5.43 17.46 -5.90
N SER A 397 5.67 18.37 -6.84
CA SER A 397 6.91 18.36 -7.62
C SER A 397 8.10 18.73 -6.74
N VAL A 398 9.22 18.04 -6.94
CA VAL A 398 10.51 18.35 -6.29
C VAL A 398 11.15 19.57 -6.94
N LYS A 399 10.86 19.82 -8.22
CA LYS A 399 11.45 20.93 -8.99
C LYS A 399 10.73 22.25 -8.74
N ASN A 400 9.40 22.25 -8.74
CA ASN A 400 8.58 23.46 -8.60
C ASN A 400 7.46 23.27 -7.58
N ASP A 401 7.50 24.04 -6.48
CA ASP A 401 6.56 23.86 -5.37
C ASP A 401 5.13 24.33 -5.68
N ASN A 402 4.94 25.11 -6.74
CA ASN A 402 3.61 25.52 -7.16
C ASN A 402 2.89 24.38 -7.90
N ILE A 403 3.61 23.30 -8.24
CA ILE A 403 3.15 22.23 -9.09
C ILE A 403 2.90 20.96 -8.28
N HIS A 404 1.72 20.39 -8.48
CA HIS A 404 1.26 19.16 -7.86
C HIS A 404 0.86 18.16 -8.93
N TYR A 405 1.30 16.92 -8.75
CA TYR A 405 0.82 15.78 -9.51
C TYR A 405 -0.38 15.18 -8.78
N ILE A 406 -1.54 15.18 -9.43
CA ILE A 406 -2.78 14.58 -8.93
C ILE A 406 -3.06 13.33 -9.75
N ALA A 407 -3.13 12.19 -9.07
CA ALA A 407 -3.49 10.92 -9.69
C ALA A 407 -4.96 10.60 -9.41
N THR A 408 -5.63 10.13 -10.45
CA THR A 408 -6.97 9.55 -10.43
C THR A 408 -6.83 8.05 -10.69
N TYR A 409 -7.92 7.35 -10.99
CA TYR A 409 -7.87 5.92 -11.27
C TYR A 409 -7.19 5.61 -12.61
N HIS A 410 -7.31 6.51 -13.60
CA HIS A 410 -6.77 6.31 -14.94
C HIS A 410 -5.63 7.27 -15.31
N ASN A 411 -5.60 8.47 -14.72
CA ASN A 411 -4.74 9.55 -15.17
C ASN A 411 -3.86 10.14 -14.06
N LEU A 412 -2.69 10.63 -14.47
CA LEU A 412 -1.88 11.55 -13.69
C LEU A 412 -1.99 12.93 -14.32
N MET A 413 -2.28 13.95 -13.54
CA MET A 413 -2.39 15.34 -14.00
C MET A 413 -1.39 16.21 -13.27
N MET A 414 -0.64 17.02 -14.01
CA MET A 414 0.20 18.07 -13.47
C MET A 414 -0.63 19.36 -13.32
N MET A 415 -0.74 19.88 -12.11
CA MET A 415 -1.51 21.08 -11.78
C MET A 415 -0.61 22.20 -11.26
N ASP A 416 -0.81 23.43 -11.74
CA ASP A 416 -0.07 24.62 -11.30
C ASP A 416 -1.01 25.59 -10.55
N SER A 417 -0.68 25.83 -9.28
CA SER A 417 -1.43 26.71 -8.37
C SER A 417 -1.41 28.18 -8.73
N ARG A 418 -0.51 28.62 -9.61
CA ARG A 418 -0.46 30.02 -10.06
C ARG A 418 -1.55 30.36 -11.06
N ASN A 419 -2.20 29.36 -11.65
CA ASN A 419 -3.19 29.56 -12.71
C ASN A 419 -4.54 28.92 -12.41
N ASN A 420 -5.38 29.61 -11.63
CA ASN A 420 -6.68 29.09 -11.19
C ASN A 420 -7.67 28.75 -12.32
N LYS A 421 -7.52 29.33 -13.52
CA LYS A 421 -8.46 29.10 -14.64
C LYS A 421 -8.08 27.91 -15.52
N PHE A 422 -6.78 27.61 -15.60
CA PHE A 422 -6.23 26.46 -16.33
C PHE A 422 -5.19 25.79 -15.45
N SER A 423 -5.66 25.18 -14.37
CA SER A 423 -4.79 24.60 -13.35
C SER A 423 -4.07 23.39 -13.88
N VAL A 424 -4.73 22.53 -14.67
CA VAL A 424 -4.08 21.37 -15.30
C VAL A 424 -3.19 21.86 -16.44
N GLN A 425 -1.91 21.50 -16.44
CA GLN A 425 -0.94 21.81 -17.48
C GLN A 425 -0.65 20.62 -18.39
N GLN A 426 -0.61 19.42 -17.81
CA GLN A 426 -0.30 18.19 -18.52
C GLN A 426 -1.08 17.02 -17.92
N LYS A 427 -1.44 16.04 -18.76
CA LYS A 427 -2.19 14.84 -18.40
C LYS A 427 -1.51 13.62 -19.02
N TRP A 428 -1.23 12.61 -18.20
CA TRP A 428 -0.77 11.29 -18.60
C TRP A 428 -1.83 10.25 -18.28
N THR A 429 -2.06 9.28 -19.17
CA THR A 429 -2.79 8.06 -18.81
C THR A 429 -1.79 7.03 -18.30
N HIS A 430 -1.80 6.72 -17.00
CA HIS A 430 -0.73 5.93 -16.36
C HIS A 430 -0.85 4.42 -16.58
N GLN A 431 -1.96 3.91 -17.14
CA GLN A 431 -2.15 2.48 -17.50
C GLN A 431 -2.09 1.49 -16.32
N MET A 432 -2.30 1.95 -15.09
CA MET A 432 -2.33 1.05 -13.93
C MET A 432 -3.68 0.31 -13.87
N GLU A 433 -3.65 -0.88 -13.28
CA GLU A 433 -4.87 -1.70 -13.13
C GLU A 433 -5.72 -1.27 -11.93
N SER A 434 -5.08 -0.70 -10.90
CA SER A 434 -5.72 -0.18 -9.69
C SER A 434 -5.31 1.27 -9.41
N ALA A 435 -6.06 1.92 -8.53
CA ALA A 435 -5.84 3.31 -8.16
C ALA A 435 -4.46 3.49 -7.50
N PRO A 436 -3.66 4.49 -7.91
CA PRO A 436 -2.41 4.84 -7.23
C PRO A 436 -2.65 5.20 -5.77
N LEU A 437 -1.80 4.68 -4.88
CA LEU A 437 -1.79 4.95 -3.44
C LEU A 437 -0.43 5.44 -2.93
N PHE A 438 0.62 5.11 -3.67
CA PHE A 438 2.00 5.43 -3.37
C PHE A 438 2.61 6.17 -4.54
N GLY A 439 3.55 7.05 -4.25
CA GLY A 439 4.32 7.70 -5.30
C GLY A 439 5.45 8.53 -4.75
N ASN A 440 6.50 8.66 -5.57
CA ASN A 440 7.71 9.39 -5.25
C ASN A 440 8.20 10.17 -6.46
N THR A 441 8.79 11.33 -6.20
CA THR A 441 9.41 12.22 -7.20
C THR A 441 10.89 12.37 -6.90
N ARG A 442 11.74 12.28 -7.93
CA ARG A 442 13.18 12.55 -7.84
C ARG A 442 13.66 13.24 -9.11
N ILE A 443 14.70 14.07 -8.97
CA ILE A 443 15.34 14.74 -10.11
C ILE A 443 16.57 13.94 -10.52
N LEU A 444 16.70 13.68 -11.82
CA LEU A 444 17.85 13.04 -12.47
C LEU A 444 18.16 13.78 -13.78
N ASN A 445 19.31 14.43 -13.89
CA ASN A 445 19.78 15.08 -15.13
C ASN A 445 18.71 15.96 -15.84
N ASN A 446 18.03 16.83 -15.09
CA ASN A 446 16.89 17.68 -15.52
C ASN A 446 15.55 16.97 -15.81
N HIS A 447 15.51 15.65 -15.69
CA HIS A 447 14.27 14.89 -15.68
C HIS A 447 13.74 14.77 -14.25
N GLU A 448 12.47 15.04 -14.05
CA GLU A 448 11.75 14.65 -12.86
C GLU A 448 11.12 13.27 -13.10
N VAL A 449 11.66 12.26 -12.42
CA VAL A 449 11.18 10.89 -12.43
C VAL A 449 10.10 10.76 -11.37
N ILE A 450 8.90 10.40 -11.82
CA ILE A 450 7.70 10.20 -11.01
C ILE A 450 7.44 8.71 -11.00
N THR A 451 7.30 8.14 -9.81
CA THR A 451 6.81 6.77 -9.60
C THR A 451 5.40 6.82 -9.06
N LEU A 452 4.53 5.98 -9.60
CA LEU A 452 3.19 5.70 -9.05
C LEU A 452 3.07 4.19 -8.81
N SER A 453 2.41 3.82 -7.72
CA SER A 453 2.21 2.41 -7.37
C SER A 453 0.87 2.22 -6.69
N SER A 454 0.19 1.12 -7.00
CA SER A 454 -1.02 0.71 -6.30
C SER A 454 -0.69 -0.37 -5.25
N GLN A 455 -1.71 -0.85 -4.54
CA GLN A 455 -1.59 -2.00 -3.66
C GLN A 455 -1.42 -3.32 -4.43
N LYS A 456 -1.83 -3.38 -5.70
CA LYS A 456 -1.66 -4.59 -6.49
C LYS A 456 -0.19 -4.83 -6.78
N ILE A 457 0.26 -6.08 -6.67
CA ILE A 457 1.64 -6.43 -6.97
C ILE A 457 1.98 -6.14 -8.43
N GLY A 458 3.17 -5.55 -8.66
CA GLY A 458 3.69 -5.25 -10.00
C GLY A 458 2.98 -4.08 -10.70
N ASP A 459 1.92 -3.53 -10.10
CA ASP A 459 1.19 -2.38 -10.61
C ASP A 459 1.90 -1.09 -10.19
N SER A 460 3.04 -0.85 -10.83
CA SER A 460 3.88 0.33 -10.65
C SER A 460 4.23 0.93 -12.00
N VAL A 461 4.36 2.24 -12.06
CA VAL A 461 4.59 2.97 -13.31
C VAL A 461 5.57 4.11 -13.08
N LEU A 462 6.50 4.28 -14.02
CA LEU A 462 7.47 5.36 -14.11
C LEU A 462 7.01 6.36 -15.16
N ILE A 463 6.97 7.63 -14.80
CA ILE A 463 6.67 8.74 -15.70
C ILE A 463 7.84 9.73 -15.62
N ILE A 464 8.30 10.20 -16.78
CA ILE A 464 9.38 11.18 -16.87
C ILE A 464 8.82 12.51 -17.35
N ASN A 465 9.05 13.55 -16.55
CA ASN A 465 8.76 14.92 -16.91
C ASN A 465 10.08 15.69 -17.10
N THR A 466 10.35 16.15 -18.32
CA THR A 466 11.57 16.89 -18.64
C THR A 466 11.33 18.37 -18.40
N TRP A 467 12.22 19.00 -17.63
CA TRP A 467 12.16 20.43 -17.35
C TRP A 467 13.16 21.19 -18.21
N GLU A 468 12.67 22.05 -19.11
CA GLU A 468 13.53 22.98 -19.86
C GLU A 468 13.88 24.19 -19.00
N ASN A 469 12.90 24.69 -18.23
CA ASN A 469 13.00 25.81 -17.30
C ASN A 469 12.15 25.52 -16.05
N ASN A 470 12.18 26.37 -15.03
CA ASN A 470 11.33 26.19 -13.83
C ASN A 470 9.81 26.22 -14.13
N ASP A 471 9.41 26.83 -15.24
CA ASP A 471 8.01 27.04 -15.62
C ASP A 471 7.54 26.19 -16.80
N TYR A 472 8.46 25.56 -17.51
CA TYR A 472 8.15 24.80 -18.72
C TYR A 472 8.65 23.38 -18.56
N SER A 473 7.70 22.44 -18.55
CA SER A 473 7.98 21.02 -18.61
C SER A 473 7.12 20.31 -19.63
N HIS A 474 7.66 19.20 -20.09
CA HIS A 474 7.00 18.32 -21.02
C HIS A 474 7.47 16.88 -20.77
N GLY A 475 6.54 15.94 -20.83
CA GLY A 475 6.85 14.53 -20.83
C GLY A 475 6.95 14.08 -22.28
N TYR A 476 8.11 13.63 -22.72
CA TYR A 476 8.27 13.12 -24.08
C TYR A 476 8.08 11.61 -24.15
N SER A 477 8.29 10.91 -23.03
CA SER A 477 8.14 9.45 -22.94
C SER A 477 6.74 9.05 -22.47
N LEU A 478 6.29 7.90 -22.98
CA LEU A 478 5.12 7.22 -22.43
C LEU A 478 5.44 6.62 -21.05
N PRO A 479 4.42 6.42 -20.19
CA PRO A 479 4.60 5.74 -18.93
C PRO A 479 5.21 4.34 -19.12
N TYR A 480 6.08 3.93 -18.20
CA TYR A 480 6.82 2.67 -18.27
C TYR A 480 6.62 1.85 -17.00
N SER A 481 6.16 0.62 -17.13
CA SER A 481 6.02 -0.31 -16.01
C SER A 481 7.34 -1.05 -15.77
N PRO A 482 7.99 -0.90 -14.60
CA PRO A 482 9.22 -1.59 -14.30
C PRO A 482 8.95 -3.06 -13.92
N LEU A 483 10.00 -3.89 -13.93
CA LEU A 483 9.91 -5.31 -13.57
C LEU A 483 9.52 -5.48 -12.09
N ASN A 484 8.88 -6.61 -11.78
CA ASN A 484 8.47 -6.97 -10.43
C ASN A 484 9.18 -8.25 -9.94
N ILE A 485 9.08 -8.54 -8.64
CA ILE A 485 9.79 -9.68 -8.04
C ILE A 485 9.29 -11.04 -8.54
N LEU A 486 8.05 -11.13 -9.02
CA LEU A 486 7.53 -12.35 -9.67
C LEU A 486 8.18 -12.57 -11.03
N ASP A 487 8.64 -11.52 -11.71
CA ASP A 487 9.44 -11.66 -12.94
C ASP A 487 10.81 -12.27 -12.61
N THR A 488 11.45 -11.85 -11.51
CA THR A 488 12.68 -12.48 -11.00
C THR A 488 12.45 -13.97 -10.68
N LEU A 489 11.33 -14.32 -10.05
CA LEU A 489 10.97 -15.72 -9.76
C LEU A 489 10.78 -16.51 -11.05
N ARG A 490 10.02 -15.96 -12.00
CA ARG A 490 9.75 -16.59 -13.30
C ARG A 490 11.07 -16.86 -14.03
N GLU A 491 11.93 -15.86 -14.13
CA GLU A 491 13.21 -16.02 -14.83
C GLU A 491 14.13 -16.97 -14.09
N SER A 492 14.13 -16.98 -12.75
CA SER A 492 14.88 -17.97 -11.96
C SER A 492 14.47 -19.41 -12.31
N HIS A 493 13.16 -19.68 -12.45
CA HIS A 493 12.68 -20.99 -12.90
C HIS A 493 13.09 -21.32 -14.34
N HIS A 494 13.10 -20.33 -15.24
CA HIS A 494 13.57 -20.55 -16.62
C HIS A 494 15.06 -20.93 -16.66
N HIS A 495 15.86 -20.47 -15.70
CA HIS A 495 17.27 -20.86 -15.54
C HIS A 495 17.45 -22.15 -14.73
N GLY A 496 16.39 -22.94 -14.52
CA GLY A 496 16.45 -24.26 -13.86
C GLY A 496 16.46 -24.23 -12.33
N LYS A 497 16.27 -23.07 -11.69
CA LYS A 497 16.17 -23.01 -10.22
C LYS A 497 14.84 -23.59 -9.76
N CYS A 498 14.90 -24.60 -8.89
CA CYS A 498 13.72 -25.26 -8.32
C CYS A 498 13.31 -24.60 -7.00
N LEU A 499 12.75 -23.39 -7.06
CA LEU A 499 12.29 -22.65 -5.88
C LEU A 499 10.91 -23.18 -5.41
N ASP A 500 10.65 -23.12 -4.10
CA ASP A 500 9.44 -23.58 -3.40
C ASP A 500 8.19 -22.85 -3.94
N PRO A 501 7.12 -23.56 -4.34
CA PRO A 501 5.86 -22.94 -4.74
C PRO A 501 5.25 -21.97 -3.71
N LEU A 502 5.52 -22.16 -2.41
CA LEU A 502 5.05 -21.26 -1.35
C LEU A 502 5.70 -19.87 -1.42
N LEU A 503 6.89 -19.77 -2.03
CA LEU A 503 7.56 -18.50 -2.28
C LEU A 503 6.67 -17.58 -3.13
N LYS A 504 6.00 -18.13 -4.14
CA LYS A 504 5.11 -17.37 -5.02
C LYS A 504 3.99 -16.68 -4.23
N LYS A 505 3.32 -17.40 -3.31
CA LYS A 505 2.25 -16.82 -2.48
C LYS A 505 2.75 -15.65 -1.63
N ARG A 506 3.96 -15.77 -1.07
CA ARG A 506 4.58 -14.71 -0.29
C ARG A 506 4.96 -13.51 -1.14
N LEU A 507 5.46 -13.76 -2.34
CA LEU A 507 5.80 -12.68 -3.27
C LEU A 507 4.55 -11.98 -3.78
N GLU A 508 3.42 -12.68 -3.96
CA GLU A 508 2.12 -12.13 -4.40
C GLU A 508 1.42 -11.18 -3.41
N LEU A 509 1.98 -11.00 -2.21
CA LEU A 509 1.46 -10.06 -1.22
C LEU A 509 1.45 -8.61 -1.75
N THR A 510 0.42 -7.87 -1.35
CA THR A 510 0.17 -6.49 -1.79
C THR A 510 1.24 -5.52 -1.32
N THR A 511 1.41 -4.46 -2.11
CA THR A 511 2.34 -3.37 -1.82
C THR A 511 1.83 -2.50 -0.67
N ALA A 512 2.65 -2.28 0.34
CA ALA A 512 2.35 -1.45 1.51
C ALA A 512 3.16 -0.13 1.55
N GLY A 513 4.21 0.01 0.74
CA GLY A 513 4.98 1.23 0.63
C GLY A 513 6.02 1.18 -0.47
N THR A 514 6.39 2.34 -1.02
CA THR A 514 7.42 2.45 -2.07
C THR A 514 8.31 3.65 -1.82
N GLN A 515 9.58 3.57 -2.22
CA GLN A 515 10.55 4.67 -2.03
C GLN A 515 11.58 4.72 -3.16
N LEU A 516 12.02 5.93 -3.50
CA LEU A 516 13.15 6.16 -4.39
C LEU A 516 14.40 6.60 -3.62
N ILE A 517 15.51 5.91 -3.87
CA ILE A 517 16.85 6.27 -3.37
C ILE A 517 17.83 6.43 -4.53
N ASN A 518 18.88 7.21 -4.34
CA ASN A 518 19.99 7.32 -5.27
C ASN A 518 21.25 6.65 -4.69
N ASP A 519 22.11 6.11 -5.54
CA ASP A 519 23.50 5.81 -5.16
C ASP A 519 24.40 7.05 -5.28
N ASP A 520 25.69 6.88 -5.03
CA ASP A 520 26.67 7.97 -5.10
C ASP A 520 26.99 8.34 -6.57
N SER A 521 26.73 7.41 -7.49
CA SER A 521 26.81 7.59 -8.94
C SER A 521 25.54 8.20 -9.56
N GLN A 522 24.57 8.62 -8.74
CA GLN A 522 23.25 9.15 -9.15
C GLN A 522 22.32 8.16 -9.89
N ASN A 523 22.59 6.86 -9.83
CA ASN A 523 21.61 5.85 -10.26
C ASN A 523 20.43 5.83 -9.29
N LEU A 524 19.21 5.73 -9.81
CA LEU A 524 18.01 5.63 -9.00
C LEU A 524 17.62 4.18 -8.78
N TYR A 525 17.36 3.85 -7.52
CA TYR A 525 16.83 2.57 -7.09
C TYR A 525 15.42 2.75 -6.56
N TYR A 526 14.55 1.86 -7.01
CA TYR A 526 13.15 1.79 -6.61
C TYR A 526 12.97 0.65 -5.62
N LEU A 527 12.47 0.99 -4.43
CA LEU A 527 12.21 0.05 -3.34
C LEU A 527 10.70 -0.14 -3.19
N VAL A 528 10.30 -1.40 -2.99
CA VAL A 528 8.90 -1.80 -2.79
C VAL A 528 8.83 -2.66 -1.54
N GLN A 529 7.90 -2.32 -0.64
CA GLN A 529 7.60 -3.09 0.56
C GLN A 529 6.26 -3.81 0.40
N ASN A 530 6.19 -5.09 0.71
CA ASN A 530 4.92 -5.84 0.77
C ASN A 530 4.22 -5.69 2.13
N SER A 531 3.00 -6.20 2.25
CA SER A 531 2.15 -6.09 3.45
C SER A 531 2.71 -6.76 4.72
N VAL A 532 3.62 -7.72 4.56
CA VAL A 532 4.30 -8.39 5.69
C VAL A 532 5.60 -7.67 6.10
N GLY A 533 6.09 -6.76 5.26
CA GLY A 533 7.24 -5.92 5.54
C GLY A 533 8.54 -6.36 4.85
N ASP A 534 8.50 -7.33 3.94
CA ASP A 534 9.63 -7.64 3.08
C ASP A 534 9.86 -6.49 2.10
N VAL A 535 11.12 -6.12 1.89
CA VAL A 535 11.52 -5.02 0.99
C VAL A 535 12.34 -5.58 -0.15
N PHE A 536 11.92 -5.24 -1.37
CA PHE A 536 12.61 -5.54 -2.61
C PHE A 536 13.13 -4.25 -3.24
N TYR A 537 14.21 -4.33 -4.01
CA TYR A 537 14.78 -3.17 -4.68
C TYR A 537 15.27 -3.52 -6.09
N GLN A 538 15.25 -2.54 -6.99
CA GLN A 538 15.82 -2.63 -8.34
C GLN A 538 16.39 -1.27 -8.76
N CYS A 539 17.40 -1.27 -9.63
CA CYS A 539 17.86 -0.07 -10.31
C CYS A 539 16.98 0.20 -11.54
N ILE A 540 16.53 1.44 -11.71
CA ILE A 540 15.62 1.84 -12.79
C ILE A 540 16.25 2.80 -13.80
N THR A 541 17.56 3.05 -13.70
CA THR A 541 18.27 4.07 -14.51
C THR A 541 19.40 3.50 -15.36
N HIS A 542 19.37 2.20 -15.69
CA HIS A 542 20.36 1.62 -16.58
C HIS A 542 20.25 2.26 -17.96
N LYS A 543 21.34 2.83 -18.49
CA LYS A 543 21.34 3.45 -19.83
C LYS A 543 21.27 2.43 -20.95
N ASN A 544 21.87 1.26 -20.73
CA ASN A 544 21.91 0.18 -21.69
C ASN A 544 20.92 -0.90 -21.27
N LYS A 545 20.29 -1.54 -22.27
CA LYS A 545 19.46 -2.71 -22.02
C LYS A 545 20.34 -3.82 -21.46
N LEU A 546 19.95 -4.32 -20.29
CA LEU A 546 20.63 -5.46 -19.67
C LEU A 546 20.19 -6.76 -20.34
N GLU A 547 21.16 -7.63 -20.61
CA GLU A 547 20.90 -8.99 -21.06
C GLU A 547 20.37 -9.84 -19.89
N LYS A 548 19.57 -10.86 -20.20
CA LYS A 548 18.98 -11.75 -19.18
C LYS A 548 20.03 -12.43 -18.31
N GLU A 549 21.17 -12.77 -18.92
CA GLU A 549 22.33 -13.44 -18.29
C GLU A 549 23.40 -12.45 -17.83
N SER A 550 23.10 -11.15 -17.84
CA SER A 550 24.04 -10.15 -17.32
C SER A 550 24.35 -10.42 -15.85
N PHE A 551 25.59 -10.12 -15.44
CA PHE A 551 26.05 -10.31 -14.05
C PHE A 551 25.08 -9.72 -13.01
N ILE A 552 24.49 -8.55 -13.28
CA ILE A 552 23.53 -7.88 -12.40
C ILE A 552 22.24 -8.70 -12.23
N ASN A 553 21.76 -9.33 -13.31
CA ASN A 553 20.55 -10.15 -13.30
C ASN A 553 20.80 -11.53 -12.67
N CYS A 554 21.95 -12.14 -12.95
CA CYS A 554 22.37 -13.38 -12.28
C CYS A 554 22.45 -13.21 -10.75
N GLN A 555 22.93 -12.05 -10.27
CA GLN A 555 22.88 -11.71 -8.85
C GLN A 555 21.46 -11.64 -8.29
N ALA A 556 20.46 -11.20 -9.08
CA ALA A 556 19.07 -11.18 -8.63
C ALA A 556 18.54 -12.60 -8.38
N TYR A 557 18.79 -13.51 -9.33
CA TYR A 557 18.37 -14.91 -9.22
C TYR A 557 19.06 -15.61 -8.05
N TYR A 558 20.35 -15.33 -7.83
CA TYR A 558 21.11 -15.88 -6.69
C TYR A 558 20.60 -15.32 -5.36
N ALA A 559 20.35 -14.01 -5.28
CA ALA A 559 19.81 -13.38 -4.07
C ALA A 559 18.45 -13.97 -3.69
N LEU A 560 17.57 -14.22 -4.67
CA LEU A 560 16.26 -14.84 -4.42
C LEU A 560 16.38 -16.27 -3.89
N GLU A 561 17.28 -17.08 -4.47
CA GLU A 561 17.53 -18.45 -4.01
C GLU A 561 18.08 -18.49 -2.57
N MET A 562 19.03 -17.61 -2.24
CA MET A 562 19.55 -17.51 -0.88
C MET A 562 18.50 -17.03 0.11
N TRP A 563 17.63 -16.12 -0.32
CA TRP A 563 16.52 -15.63 0.48
C TRP A 563 15.51 -16.75 0.80
N GLU A 564 15.21 -17.61 -0.17
CA GLU A 564 14.39 -18.80 0.05
C GLU A 564 15.04 -19.78 1.04
N LYS A 565 16.34 -20.09 0.88
CA LYS A 565 17.04 -20.98 1.82
C LYS A 565 16.93 -20.48 3.27
N GLN A 566 16.98 -19.16 3.48
CA GLN A 566 16.74 -18.54 4.79
C GLN A 566 15.28 -18.63 5.24
N MET A 567 14.32 -18.52 4.32
CA MET A 567 12.90 -18.71 4.64
C MET A 567 12.65 -20.15 5.14
N LEU A 568 13.23 -21.13 4.46
CA LEU A 568 13.10 -22.55 4.79
C LEU A 568 13.80 -22.91 6.12
N SER A 569 14.93 -22.28 6.45
CA SER A 569 15.61 -22.50 7.73
C SER A 569 14.86 -21.88 8.91
N ASN A 570 14.08 -20.81 8.69
CA ASN A 570 13.27 -20.13 9.70
C ASN A 570 11.94 -20.86 10.04
N ARG A 571 11.76 -22.13 9.63
CA ARG A 571 10.58 -22.99 9.88
C ARG A 571 10.30 -23.31 11.37
N GLN A 572 10.81 -22.56 12.35
CA GLN A 572 10.38 -22.67 13.76
C GLN A 572 8.94 -22.18 14.00
N GLY A 573 8.19 -21.80 12.97
CA GLY A 573 6.75 -21.56 13.01
C GLY A 573 5.88 -22.77 12.68
N ILE A 574 6.40 -24.01 12.81
CA ILE A 574 5.58 -25.22 12.67
C ILE A 574 4.52 -25.22 13.80
N VAL A 575 3.29 -24.89 13.39
CA VAL A 575 2.01 -25.48 13.79
C VAL A 575 2.04 -26.17 15.16
N PRO A 576 1.50 -25.57 16.26
CA PRO A 576 0.82 -26.42 17.20
C PRO A 576 -0.34 -27.03 16.40
N LEU A 577 -0.33 -28.35 16.28
CA LEU A 577 -1.48 -29.10 15.80
C LEU A 577 -2.59 -28.78 16.80
N VAL A 578 -3.41 -27.76 16.49
CA VAL A 578 -4.58 -27.45 17.28
C VAL A 578 -5.54 -28.58 16.93
N LEU A 579 -5.47 -29.64 17.73
CA LEU A 579 -6.61 -30.53 17.90
C LEU A 579 -7.74 -29.61 18.31
N SER A 580 -8.63 -29.29 17.37
CA SER A 580 -9.90 -28.67 17.71
C SER A 580 -10.55 -29.56 18.77
N ASP A 581 -11.01 -28.97 19.86
CA ASP A 581 -11.78 -29.70 20.86
C ASP A 581 -12.88 -30.49 20.13
N GLN A 582 -13.05 -31.76 20.51
CA GLN A 582 -14.11 -32.61 19.98
C GLN A 582 -15.45 -31.91 20.17
N VAL A 583 -15.97 -31.29 19.10
CA VAL A 583 -17.34 -30.80 19.10
C VAL A 583 -18.22 -32.05 19.09
N ASP A 584 -19.10 -32.16 20.07
CA ASP A 584 -20.06 -33.24 20.16
C ASP A 584 -21.00 -33.20 18.94
N MET A 585 -20.66 -34.02 17.93
CA MET A 585 -21.40 -34.14 16.67
C MET A 585 -22.76 -34.83 16.86
N LYS A 586 -23.13 -35.20 18.08
CA LYS A 586 -24.39 -35.90 18.37
C LYS A 586 -25.61 -35.10 17.95
N ASN A 587 -25.62 -33.77 18.12
CA ASN A 587 -26.72 -32.94 17.63
C ASN A 587 -26.83 -32.91 16.10
N LEU A 588 -25.70 -32.94 15.38
CA LEU A 588 -25.68 -33.05 13.92
C LEU A 588 -26.15 -34.44 13.47
N TYR A 589 -25.66 -35.48 14.13
CA TYR A 589 -26.06 -36.86 13.88
C TYR A 589 -27.55 -37.10 14.16
N ASP A 590 -28.07 -36.55 15.26
CA ASP A 590 -29.49 -36.59 15.62
C ASP A 590 -30.33 -35.85 14.58
N ASN A 591 -29.85 -34.72 14.04
CA ASN A 591 -30.51 -34.02 12.93
C ASN A 591 -30.48 -34.81 11.61
N PHE A 592 -29.38 -35.51 11.30
CA PHE A 592 -29.30 -36.39 10.11
C PHE A 592 -30.15 -37.66 10.25
N THR A 593 -30.34 -38.16 11.46
CA THR A 593 -31.13 -39.36 11.75
C THR A 593 -32.58 -39.06 12.13
N ASN A 594 -32.95 -37.78 12.26
CA ASN A 594 -34.29 -37.37 12.59
C ASN A 594 -35.26 -37.74 11.46
N LYS A 595 -36.02 -38.83 11.66
CA LYS A 595 -36.97 -39.36 10.68
C LYS A 595 -38.09 -38.37 10.32
N THR A 596 -38.27 -37.32 11.12
CA THR A 596 -39.27 -36.26 10.89
C THR A 596 -38.81 -35.24 9.85
N LEU A 597 -37.49 -35.08 9.65
CA LEU A 597 -36.88 -34.17 8.67
C LEU A 597 -36.49 -34.86 7.36
N ILE A 598 -36.82 -36.14 7.20
CA ILE A 598 -36.71 -36.83 5.92
C ILE A 598 -37.67 -36.14 4.95
N TYR A 599 -37.10 -35.41 3.99
CA TYR A 599 -37.83 -34.88 2.85
C TYR A 599 -38.57 -36.03 2.20
N LYS A 600 -39.89 -36.11 2.40
CA LYS A 600 -40.77 -37.03 1.68
C LYS A 600 -40.76 -36.58 0.24
N ASN A 601 -39.81 -37.10 -0.51
CA ASN A 601 -39.73 -36.89 -1.94
C ASN A 601 -40.99 -37.55 -2.51
N ASN A 602 -42.00 -36.74 -2.82
CA ASN A 602 -43.17 -37.20 -3.57
C ASN A 602 -42.64 -37.74 -4.89
N SER A 603 -42.58 -39.07 -4.99
CA SER A 603 -42.17 -39.79 -6.17
C SER A 603 -43.21 -39.60 -7.26
N SER A 604 -43.22 -38.42 -7.89
CA SER A 604 -43.67 -38.31 -9.27
C SER A 604 -42.56 -38.90 -10.13
N ASN A 605 -42.78 -40.12 -10.60
CA ASN A 605 -42.06 -40.73 -11.70
C ASN A 605 -41.79 -39.70 -12.80
N ASN A 606 -40.55 -39.23 -12.89
CA ASN A 606 -39.94 -38.82 -14.14
C ASN A 606 -38.43 -39.04 -14.02
N ASN A 607 -38.03 -40.20 -14.51
CA ASN A 607 -36.65 -40.56 -14.81
C ASN A 607 -36.02 -39.49 -15.70
N LYS A 608 -35.00 -38.82 -15.15
CA LYS A 608 -33.68 -38.48 -15.76
C LYS A 608 -33.12 -37.27 -15.00
N ASN A 609 -32.69 -37.48 -13.77
CA ASN A 609 -31.64 -36.61 -13.24
C ASN A 609 -30.36 -36.98 -14.00
N PRO A 610 -29.74 -36.06 -14.76
CA PRO A 610 -28.45 -36.34 -15.36
C PRO A 610 -27.48 -36.63 -14.23
N THR A 611 -26.87 -37.82 -14.24
CA THR A 611 -25.70 -38.10 -13.41
C THR A 611 -24.70 -36.96 -13.63
N PRO A 612 -24.23 -36.30 -12.58
CA PRO A 612 -23.30 -35.19 -12.75
C PRO A 612 -22.05 -35.71 -13.47
N LEU A 613 -21.55 -34.95 -14.45
CA LEU A 613 -20.51 -35.34 -15.42
C LEU A 613 -19.23 -35.95 -14.80
N TRP A 614 -18.96 -35.68 -13.52
CA TRP A 614 -17.81 -36.21 -12.78
C TRP A 614 -17.98 -37.64 -12.27
N LYS A 615 -19.21 -38.17 -12.18
CA LYS A 615 -19.45 -39.58 -11.82
C LYS A 615 -19.38 -40.46 -13.08
N GLN A 616 -18.17 -40.82 -13.50
CA GLN A 616 -17.97 -41.82 -14.54
C GLN A 616 -17.87 -43.24 -13.95
N LYS A 617 -18.33 -44.24 -14.70
CA LYS A 617 -18.19 -45.65 -14.30
C LYS A 617 -16.71 -46.02 -14.24
N ILE A 618 -16.30 -46.80 -13.23
CA ILE A 618 -14.92 -47.31 -13.06
C ILE A 618 -14.43 -48.02 -14.34
N SER A 619 -15.31 -48.79 -14.98
CA SER A 619 -15.03 -49.46 -16.26
C SER A 619 -14.73 -48.53 -17.44
N LYS A 620 -14.96 -47.23 -17.29
CA LYS A 620 -14.59 -46.18 -18.26
C LYS A 620 -13.28 -45.50 -17.86
N LEU A 621 -12.96 -45.43 -16.57
CA LEU A 621 -11.68 -44.97 -16.06
C LEU A 621 -10.55 -45.95 -16.39
N GLU A 622 -10.82 -47.26 -16.29
CA GLU A 622 -9.89 -48.33 -16.67
C GLU A 622 -9.51 -48.35 -18.17
N LYS A 623 -10.18 -47.54 -19.00
CA LYS A 623 -9.84 -47.39 -20.43
C LYS A 623 -8.82 -46.28 -20.70
N TYR A 624 -8.55 -45.41 -19.72
CA TYR A 624 -7.57 -44.35 -19.85
C TYR A 624 -6.24 -44.87 -19.29
N THR A 625 -5.35 -45.30 -20.18
CA THR A 625 -3.97 -45.68 -19.85
C THR A 625 -3.05 -44.47 -20.00
N ASP A 626 -2.19 -44.23 -18.99
CA ASP A 626 -1.20 -43.15 -19.02
C ASP A 626 0.02 -43.58 -19.83
N LEU A 627 -0.06 -43.38 -21.14
CA LEU A 627 1.00 -43.67 -22.10
C LEU A 627 2.28 -42.85 -21.86
N LEU A 628 2.15 -41.67 -21.23
CA LEU A 628 3.29 -40.77 -21.04
C LEU A 628 4.11 -41.17 -19.81
N GLY A 629 3.42 -41.58 -18.73
CA GLY A 629 4.06 -42.03 -17.50
C GLY A 629 4.97 -43.24 -17.71
N GLU A 630 4.53 -44.24 -18.46
CA GLU A 630 5.34 -45.43 -18.77
C GLU A 630 6.61 -45.07 -19.55
N LEU A 631 6.51 -44.23 -20.59
CA LEU A 631 7.65 -43.84 -21.43
C LEU A 631 8.66 -42.96 -20.68
N LEU A 632 8.21 -42.09 -19.77
CA LEU A 632 9.08 -41.30 -18.89
C LEU A 632 9.86 -42.18 -17.91
N LEU A 633 9.21 -43.20 -17.35
CA LEU A 633 9.81 -44.13 -16.39
C LEU A 633 10.76 -45.13 -17.04
N ASP A 634 10.55 -45.44 -18.32
CA ASP A 634 11.41 -46.35 -19.11
C ASP A 634 12.84 -45.79 -19.27
N VAL A 635 12.99 -44.45 -19.35
CA VAL A 635 14.29 -43.75 -19.36
C VAL A 635 15.10 -44.05 -18.10
N TRP A 636 14.43 -44.33 -16.98
CA TRP A 636 15.05 -44.70 -15.70
C TRP A 636 15.03 -46.22 -15.43
N ASN A 637 14.72 -47.05 -16.44
CA ASN A 637 14.60 -48.51 -16.33
C ASN A 637 13.56 -48.99 -15.28
N VAL A 638 12.56 -48.17 -14.96
CA VAL A 638 11.46 -48.57 -14.06
C VAL A 638 10.34 -49.13 -14.92
N LYS A 639 10.36 -50.44 -15.18
CA LYS A 639 9.33 -51.14 -15.95
C LYS A 639 8.30 -51.78 -15.03
N ASP A 640 7.04 -51.33 -15.12
CA ASP A 640 5.92 -52.11 -14.60
C ASP A 640 5.63 -53.27 -15.57
N ASN A 641 5.70 -54.51 -15.08
CA ASN A 641 5.55 -55.75 -15.86
C ASN A 641 4.09 -56.03 -16.30
N LYS A 642 3.39 -55.06 -16.87
CA LYS A 642 2.07 -55.28 -17.47
C LYS A 642 2.14 -55.09 -18.99
N ASN A 643 2.11 -56.22 -19.70
CA ASN A 643 2.10 -56.33 -21.16
C ASN A 643 0.74 -55.90 -21.74
N ASP A 644 0.46 -54.59 -21.83
CA ASP A 644 -0.76 -54.10 -22.48
C ASP A 644 -0.50 -53.15 -23.68
N ASN A 645 0.74 -53.06 -24.18
CA ASN A 645 1.13 -52.15 -25.27
C ASN A 645 1.18 -52.81 -26.68
N GLU A 646 0.24 -53.71 -27.00
CA GLU A 646 0.13 -54.30 -28.35
C GLU A 646 -0.81 -53.54 -29.31
N ASN A 647 -1.55 -52.52 -28.85
CA ASN A 647 -2.58 -51.84 -29.65
C ASN A 647 -2.32 -50.34 -29.95
N ILE A 648 -1.09 -49.84 -29.78
CA ILE A 648 -0.78 -48.43 -30.05
C ILE A 648 -0.36 -48.27 -31.51
N ASP A 649 -0.94 -47.29 -32.21
CA ASP A 649 -0.56 -46.94 -33.58
C ASP A 649 0.92 -46.49 -33.61
N PRO A 650 1.80 -47.12 -34.41
CA PRO A 650 3.22 -46.79 -34.49
C PRO A 650 3.51 -45.33 -34.83
N HIS A 651 2.57 -44.61 -35.46
CA HIS A 651 2.72 -43.18 -35.73
C HIS A 651 2.58 -42.30 -34.48
N GLU A 652 1.70 -42.64 -33.55
CA GLU A 652 1.54 -41.90 -32.29
C GLU A 652 2.71 -42.18 -31.33
N LYS A 653 3.17 -43.44 -31.27
CA LYS A 653 4.33 -43.81 -30.45
C LYS A 653 5.59 -43.03 -30.85
N ASN A 654 5.88 -42.97 -32.16
CA ASN A 654 7.04 -42.22 -32.67
C ASN A 654 6.94 -40.70 -32.40
N ALA A 655 5.75 -40.12 -32.40
CA ALA A 655 5.57 -38.70 -32.09
C ALA A 655 5.77 -38.39 -30.60
N ILE A 656 5.43 -39.33 -29.72
CA ILE A 656 5.63 -39.21 -28.28
C ILE A 656 7.10 -39.44 -27.93
N ASP A 657 7.72 -40.48 -28.48
CA ASP A 657 9.15 -40.78 -28.30
C ASP A 657 10.02 -39.58 -28.71
N LYS A 658 9.67 -38.93 -29.83
CA LYS A 658 10.38 -37.72 -30.29
C LYS A 658 10.26 -36.57 -29.29
N LYS A 659 9.08 -36.33 -28.70
CA LYS A 659 8.90 -35.29 -27.68
C LYS A 659 9.67 -35.57 -26.39
N VAL A 660 9.76 -36.84 -25.99
CA VAL A 660 10.52 -37.25 -24.80
C VAL A 660 12.02 -37.08 -25.04
N MET A 661 12.52 -37.46 -26.23
CA MET A 661 13.92 -37.26 -26.60
C MET A 661 14.27 -35.77 -26.75
N ASP A 662 13.41 -34.96 -27.38
CA ASP A 662 13.60 -33.50 -27.45
C ASP A 662 13.70 -32.88 -26.04
N TRP A 663 12.96 -33.41 -25.06
CA TRP A 663 13.04 -32.97 -23.66
C TRP A 663 14.35 -33.40 -22.99
N ILE A 664 14.81 -34.64 -23.19
CA ILE A 664 16.08 -35.16 -22.67
C ILE A 664 17.27 -34.37 -23.25
N ASP A 665 17.26 -34.10 -24.55
CA ASP A 665 18.30 -33.34 -25.23
C ASP A 665 18.34 -31.88 -24.76
N CYS A 666 17.19 -31.29 -24.42
CA CYS A 666 17.15 -29.98 -23.78
C CYS A 666 17.79 -30.02 -22.38
N THR A 667 17.56 -31.07 -21.59
CA THR A 667 18.13 -31.18 -20.24
C THR A 667 19.64 -31.45 -20.22
N ASN A 668 20.18 -32.22 -21.18
CA ASN A 668 21.61 -32.54 -21.22
C ASN A 668 22.46 -31.32 -21.64
N ASN A 669 21.98 -30.49 -22.56
CA ASN A 669 22.67 -29.26 -22.97
C ASN A 669 22.74 -28.20 -21.83
N ILE A 670 21.82 -28.25 -20.86
CA ILE A 670 21.81 -27.34 -19.71
C ILE A 670 22.89 -27.72 -18.68
N ASN A 671 23.16 -29.02 -18.49
CA ASN A 671 24.12 -29.50 -17.49
C ASN A 671 25.59 -29.22 -17.88
N GLU A 672 25.95 -29.32 -19.17
CA GLU A 672 27.33 -29.03 -19.62
C GLU A 672 27.72 -27.55 -19.51
N GLN A 673 26.74 -26.63 -19.55
CA GLN A 673 26.96 -25.20 -19.35
C GLN A 673 27.01 -24.80 -17.87
N GLN A 674 26.35 -25.56 -16.98
CA GLN A 674 26.38 -25.31 -15.52
C GLN A 674 27.73 -25.68 -14.89
N ASP A 675 28.40 -26.73 -15.35
CA ASP A 675 29.71 -27.17 -14.80
C ASP A 675 30.87 -26.19 -15.07
N ILE A 676 30.72 -25.30 -16.07
CA ILE A 676 31.70 -24.25 -16.38
C ILE A 676 31.50 -23.04 -15.46
N ILE A 677 30.26 -22.71 -15.12
CA ILE A 677 29.91 -21.53 -14.31
C ILE A 677 30.19 -21.77 -12.81
N VAL A 678 30.01 -23.00 -12.31
CA VAL A 678 30.24 -23.31 -10.89
C VAL A 678 31.73 -23.18 -10.51
N LYS A 679 32.66 -23.44 -11.43
CA LYS A 679 34.11 -23.40 -11.13
C LYS A 679 34.71 -21.99 -11.07
N GLU A 680 34.06 -20.95 -11.60
CA GLU A 680 34.55 -19.57 -11.54
C GLU A 680 33.91 -18.73 -10.42
N VAL A 681 32.81 -19.20 -9.80
CA VAL A 681 32.05 -18.45 -8.79
C VAL A 681 32.46 -18.79 -7.35
N ASP A 682 33.11 -19.93 -7.11
CA ASP A 682 33.36 -20.45 -5.76
C ASP A 682 34.45 -19.71 -4.96
N ASP A 683 35.40 -19.00 -5.59
CA ASP A 683 36.56 -18.45 -4.87
C ASP A 683 36.36 -17.03 -4.26
N ASP A 684 35.32 -16.26 -4.64
CA ASP A 684 35.12 -14.87 -4.14
C ASP A 684 33.72 -14.57 -3.58
N PHE A 685 32.78 -15.51 -3.58
CA PHE A 685 31.37 -15.28 -3.20
C PHE A 685 31.04 -15.68 -1.76
N ILE A 686 31.50 -14.92 -0.77
CA ILE A 686 30.94 -14.99 0.60
C ILE A 686 29.86 -13.91 0.76
N MET A 687 28.63 -14.23 0.39
CA MET A 687 27.47 -13.54 0.97
C MET A 687 27.33 -14.01 2.41
N GLU A 688 27.82 -13.22 3.38
CA GLU A 688 27.41 -13.42 4.77
C GLU A 688 25.88 -13.27 4.87
N PRO A 689 25.14 -14.32 5.26
CA PRO A 689 23.71 -14.25 5.40
C PRO A 689 23.36 -13.35 6.58
N ILE A 690 22.60 -12.30 6.33
CA ILE A 690 22.04 -11.46 7.39
C ILE A 690 20.98 -12.28 8.12
N ASN A 691 21.32 -12.79 9.30
CA ASN A 691 20.43 -13.64 10.10
C ASN A 691 19.28 -12.80 10.69
N SER A 692 18.05 -13.31 10.65
CA SER A 692 16.88 -12.65 11.26
C SER A 692 17.08 -12.37 12.76
N GLN A 693 17.92 -13.15 13.44
CA GLN A 693 18.32 -12.92 14.83
C GLN A 693 19.10 -11.60 15.02
N GLU A 694 19.82 -11.12 14.01
CA GLU A 694 20.55 -9.84 14.07
C GLU A 694 19.61 -8.63 14.07
N LEU A 695 18.45 -8.72 13.40
CA LEU A 695 17.38 -7.71 13.48
C LEU A 695 16.70 -7.70 14.86
N VAL A 696 16.62 -8.87 15.51
CA VAL A 696 16.07 -9.01 16.86
C VAL A 696 17.03 -8.45 17.92
N SER A 697 18.36 -8.58 17.70
CA SER A 697 19.41 -8.19 18.64
C SER A 697 19.89 -6.73 18.54
N VAL A 698 19.33 -5.95 17.60
CA VAL A 698 19.54 -4.49 17.51
C VAL A 698 19.19 -3.83 18.87
N SER A 699 20.17 -3.11 19.43
CA SER A 699 20.46 -2.98 20.86
C SER A 699 19.27 -2.88 21.83
N GLN A 700 19.14 -3.89 22.70
CA GLN A 700 18.42 -3.77 23.97
C GLN A 700 19.35 -3.08 25.00
N GLN A 701 19.12 -1.80 25.29
CA GLN A 701 19.51 -1.24 26.58
C GLN A 701 18.23 -0.84 27.32
N PRO A 702 17.92 -1.44 28.47
CA PRO A 702 16.78 -1.02 29.28
C PRO A 702 17.02 0.42 29.79
N PRO A 703 15.96 1.24 29.93
CA PRO A 703 16.07 2.53 30.58
C PRO A 703 16.44 2.32 32.04
N ARG A 704 17.70 2.60 32.40
CA ARG A 704 18.08 2.79 33.81
C ARG A 704 17.52 4.15 34.22
N ASP A 705 16.44 4.13 34.98
CA ASP A 705 16.17 5.09 36.05
C ASP A 705 15.03 4.55 36.93
N GLN A 706 15.41 3.89 38.03
CA GLN A 706 14.82 4.00 39.38
C GLN A 706 15.35 2.86 40.26
N GLN A 707 16.39 3.18 41.03
CA GLN A 707 16.66 2.77 42.43
C GLN A 707 18.16 2.88 42.69
N ALA A 708 18.61 4.09 43.03
CA ALA A 708 19.82 4.28 43.81
C ALA A 708 19.38 4.46 45.27
N GLN A 709 19.56 3.43 46.08
CA GLN A 709 19.64 3.55 47.53
C GLN A 709 21.07 3.24 47.96
N CYS A 710 21.72 4.29 48.44
CA CYS A 710 22.74 4.36 49.49
C CYS A 710 23.79 3.23 49.57
N ARG A 711 25.05 3.59 49.31
CA ARG A 711 26.11 3.45 50.32
C ARG A 711 27.21 4.49 50.06
N ASN A 712 27.45 5.29 51.09
CA ASN A 712 28.63 6.11 51.24
C ASN A 712 29.84 5.20 51.31
N ASP A 713 30.97 5.64 50.78
CA ASP A 713 32.20 5.77 51.55
C ASP A 713 33.09 6.83 50.88
N ASN A 714 33.67 7.66 51.73
CA ASN A 714 34.57 8.75 51.43
C ASN A 714 35.91 8.20 50.91
N ASP A 715 36.62 8.99 50.12
CA ASP A 715 37.87 9.64 50.55
C ASP A 715 38.49 10.38 49.35
N ASP A 716 38.78 11.66 49.58
CA ASP A 716 40.04 12.38 49.28
C ASP A 716 40.64 12.23 47.86
N ASP A 717 41.10 13.26 47.14
CA ASP A 717 41.47 14.61 47.53
C ASP A 717 41.87 15.38 46.25
N ASN A 718 41.89 16.71 46.35
CA ASN A 718 42.73 17.64 45.58
C ASN A 718 42.42 17.92 44.08
N ASN A 719 41.84 19.09 43.76
CA ASN A 719 42.53 20.38 43.47
C ASN A 719 43.08 20.41 42.01
N ILE A 720 42.80 21.37 41.11
CA ILE A 720 42.85 22.85 41.23
C ILE A 720 42.26 23.47 39.92
N PHE A 721 41.43 24.51 40.09
CA PHE A 721 41.24 25.79 39.32
C PHE A 721 41.03 25.81 37.79
N TYR A 722 40.45 26.85 37.17
CA TYR A 722 39.40 27.87 37.41
C TYR A 722 39.43 28.76 36.16
N SER A 723 38.26 29.19 35.67
CA SER A 723 37.91 30.48 35.04
C SER A 723 36.90 30.24 33.90
N ASP A 724 35.60 30.31 34.21
CA ASP A 724 34.78 31.53 34.27
C ASP A 724 34.62 32.22 32.91
N GLN A 725 33.42 32.09 32.33
CA GLN A 725 32.53 33.25 32.15
C GLN A 725 31.08 32.79 32.01
N LEU A 726 30.30 33.24 33.00
CA LEU A 726 28.85 33.11 33.19
C LEU A 726 28.08 34.23 32.46
N ILE A 727 26.74 34.10 32.56
CA ILE A 727 25.63 35.09 32.38
C ILE A 727 24.75 34.72 31.17
N ASP A 728 23.44 34.52 31.25
CA ASP A 728 22.46 34.40 32.34
C ASP A 728 21.17 33.84 31.71
N TYR A 729 20.41 33.00 32.41
CA TYR A 729 18.95 32.94 32.23
C TYR A 729 18.27 32.59 33.56
N GLN A 730 17.74 33.63 34.21
CA GLN A 730 16.95 33.55 35.43
C GLN A 730 15.52 33.04 35.16
N VAL A 731 15.10 32.04 35.93
CA VAL A 731 13.71 31.56 36.01
C VAL A 731 12.98 32.33 37.12
N LYS A 732 11.92 33.06 36.75
CA LYS A 732 10.99 33.68 37.70
C LYS A 732 10.02 32.63 38.26
N ILE A 733 10.22 32.24 39.52
CA ILE A 733 9.25 31.49 40.33
C ILE A 733 8.34 32.50 41.05
N LYS A 734 7.04 32.51 40.74
CA LYS A 734 6.03 33.22 41.55
C LYS A 734 5.55 32.32 42.69
N LYS A 735 5.87 32.72 43.92
CA LYS A 735 5.27 32.24 45.17
C LYS A 735 3.89 32.89 45.35
N ASN A 736 2.86 32.09 45.62
CA ASN A 736 1.58 32.59 46.15
C ASN A 736 1.49 32.25 47.64
N THR A 737 1.34 33.31 48.45
CA THR A 737 1.09 33.26 49.89
C THR A 737 -0.40 33.36 50.19
N THR A 738 -0.74 32.61 51.24
CA THR A 738 -1.97 32.44 52.02
C THR A 738 -2.84 33.67 52.30
N LYS A 739 -4.16 33.43 52.43
CA LYS A 739 -5.02 33.96 53.53
C LYS A 739 -6.29 33.11 53.72
N LYS A 740 -6.53 32.74 54.99
CA LYS A 740 -7.73 32.05 55.54
C LYS A 740 -8.96 32.99 55.59
N PRO A 741 -10.16 32.45 55.83
CA PRO A 741 -10.74 32.62 57.17
C PRO A 741 -11.39 31.34 57.77
N GLN A 742 -11.82 31.48 59.03
CA GLN A 742 -12.06 30.45 60.04
C GLN A 742 -13.52 29.95 60.17
N LYS A 743 -13.65 28.68 60.58
CA LYS A 743 -14.50 28.05 61.63
C LYS A 743 -16.03 28.32 61.70
N LYS A 744 -16.80 27.21 61.73
CA LYS A 744 -17.82 26.81 62.76
C LYS A 744 -18.20 25.32 62.53
N LYS A 745 -17.75 24.39 63.40
CA LYS A 745 -18.43 23.73 64.55
C LYS A 745 -19.43 22.59 64.20
N LYS A 746 -18.97 21.36 64.49
CA LYS A 746 -19.62 20.16 65.07
C LYS A 746 -21.09 19.80 64.72
N LYS A 747 -21.31 18.55 64.28
CA LYS A 747 -22.03 17.49 65.03
C LYS A 747 -21.90 16.12 64.35
N ASN A 748 -21.79 15.08 65.18
CA ASN A 748 -21.74 13.64 64.87
C ASN A 748 -23.12 13.08 64.47
N LEU A 749 -23.16 11.94 63.76
CA LEU A 749 -24.08 10.78 63.87
C LEU A 749 -23.78 9.83 62.68
N THR A 750 -23.05 8.72 62.89
CA THR A 750 -23.51 7.32 63.09
C THR A 750 -24.05 6.62 61.83
N ASP A 751 -23.34 5.55 61.45
CA ASP A 751 -23.78 4.20 61.08
C ASP A 751 -24.98 3.97 60.14
N GLY A 752 -24.77 3.04 59.19
CA GLY A 752 -25.85 2.32 58.54
C GLY A 752 -25.40 1.59 57.27
N PHE A 753 -24.99 0.33 57.43
CA PHE A 753 -24.83 -0.66 56.37
C PHE A 753 -26.12 -0.83 55.53
N CYS A 754 -25.98 -0.88 54.21
CA CYS A 754 -26.42 -1.98 53.34
C CYS A 754 -25.82 -1.78 51.94
#